data_AF-A0A7W8B3M7-F1
#
_entry.id   AF-A0A7W8B3M7-F1
#
_cell.length_a   1.000
_cell.length_b   1.000
_cell.length_c   1.000
_cell.angle_alpha   90.00
_cell.angle_beta   90.00
_cell.angle_gamma   90.00
#
_symmetry.space_group_name_H-M   'P 1'
#
loop_
_entity.id
_entity.type
_entity.pdbx_description
1 polymer ?
#
loop_
_entity_poly.entity_id
_entity_poly.type
_entity_poly.pdbx_seq_one_letter_code
_entity_poly.pdbx_strand_id
1 'polypeptide(L)'
;MNSRPVLALILPPGPRLYRALQEALSGTGPALCPFSPQMPAFHRKELLTALAPAAVETISGQQPWVPAGSRVDPEVAVVLATSGSSGTPKFAELSASALRYSARAALDRLAAEPGERWLCCLPTSHISGLQILTRSILTHTKPDIVPRFDVAVVAASDAAFLSVAPTQLRRLVDAQVDMSRFRAVLVGGAALSQDLRTAAQAHGARIVTTYGATETCGGCVYDGTPLTGVRVQLSDSGRVLLAGPVLFRGYRNNPGLTAAAWDGNWFQTQDLGVLRDGQLHVLGRADNVINTGGEKIAADRVARVLALHPHVRDVVVVGRPDPEWGERIVAVVVPGNAPPSLTELRAWAQTYLPPAAAPRELELVSAIPLLASGKPDRAQLATPTASPGAAPSARHAVGPRGEDRSTETLTRWCTAERTTMVSELFDPREWKPVDGFEFTDVTYHRAIDQGTVRIAFNRPTVRNAFRPHTVDELCRALDHARQWREIGCVLLTGNGPSSKDGGWAFCSGGDQRVRGKHGYQYTDDGTSVAIAPDQAGRLHILEAQRLIRFMGKVVICLVPGWAAGGGHSLHVVCDLTIASREHAQFKQTDADVGSFDGGFGSAYLARQVGQKFAREIFFLGDTYTADDAHRMGMVNSVVPHAELETTALHWAAQINRKSPTAQRMLKFAFNLIDDGLVGQQVFAGEATRLAYGTDEAAEGCDAFLRKRSPDWSRFPWHY
;
A
#
# COMPACT_ATOMS: atom_id res chain seq x y z
N MET A 1 29.10 -29.33 -18.17
CA MET A 1 28.73 -29.40 -16.75
C MET A 1 27.26 -29.05 -16.64
N ASN A 2 26.41 -29.99 -16.19
CA ASN A 2 24.96 -29.81 -16.14
C ASN A 2 24.65 -28.57 -15.30
N SER A 3 23.98 -27.59 -15.89
CA SER A 3 23.53 -26.37 -15.21
C SER A 3 22.12 -26.05 -15.69
N ARG A 4 21.27 -25.59 -14.77
CA ARG A 4 19.84 -25.47 -14.99
C ARG A 4 19.44 -24.01 -15.25
N PRO A 5 18.63 -23.71 -16.27
CA PRO A 5 18.16 -22.35 -16.50
C PRO A 5 17.16 -21.94 -15.41
N VAL A 6 17.11 -20.63 -15.11
CA VAL A 6 16.13 -20.04 -14.21
C VAL A 6 14.98 -19.45 -15.03
N LEU A 7 13.75 -19.86 -14.72
CA LEU A 7 12.52 -19.34 -15.31
C LEU A 7 11.80 -18.46 -14.28
N ALA A 8 11.57 -17.20 -14.61
CA ALA A 8 10.75 -16.32 -13.78
C ALA A 8 9.27 -16.56 -14.09
N LEU A 9 8.45 -16.87 -13.09
CA LEU A 9 7.02 -17.13 -13.25
C LEU A 9 6.20 -15.97 -12.70
N ILE A 10 5.40 -15.33 -13.54
CA ILE A 10 4.44 -14.28 -13.16
C ILE A 10 3.04 -14.80 -13.47
N LEU A 11 2.64 -15.80 -12.69
CA LEU A 11 1.38 -16.52 -12.85
C LEU A 11 0.55 -16.40 -11.57
N PRO A 12 -0.79 -16.32 -11.67
CA PRO A 12 -1.63 -16.46 -10.50
C PRO A 12 -1.44 -17.85 -9.88
N PRO A 13 -1.67 -18.01 -8.55
CA PRO A 13 -1.73 -19.32 -7.92
C PRO A 13 -2.73 -20.21 -8.67
N GLY A 14 -2.32 -21.42 -9.05
CA GLY A 14 -3.17 -22.32 -9.82
C GLY A 14 -2.43 -23.47 -10.50
N PRO A 15 -3.12 -24.22 -11.39
CA PRO A 15 -2.60 -25.46 -11.97
C PRO A 15 -1.28 -25.32 -12.75
N ARG A 16 -1.08 -24.20 -13.47
CA ARG A 16 0.16 -23.96 -14.24
C ARG A 16 1.37 -23.85 -13.32
N LEU A 17 1.28 -23.03 -12.27
CA LEU A 17 2.34 -22.89 -11.27
C LEU A 17 2.60 -24.22 -10.53
N TYR A 18 1.54 -24.94 -10.19
CA TYR A 18 1.63 -26.23 -9.52
C TYR A 18 2.38 -27.27 -10.36
N ARG A 19 2.06 -27.38 -11.66
CA ARG A 19 2.76 -28.26 -12.59
C ARG A 19 4.22 -27.86 -12.77
N ALA A 20 4.49 -26.57 -12.96
CA ALA A 20 5.86 -26.08 -13.08
C ALA A 20 6.69 -26.47 -11.85
N LEU A 21 6.14 -26.29 -10.64
CA LEU A 21 6.82 -26.68 -9.40
C LEU A 21 7.10 -28.18 -9.33
N GLN A 22 6.17 -29.02 -9.78
CA GLN A 22 6.36 -30.47 -9.84
C GLN A 22 7.53 -30.85 -10.78
N GLU A 23 7.61 -30.24 -11.96
CA GLU A 23 8.71 -30.41 -12.92
C GLU A 23 10.04 -29.86 -12.39
N ALA A 24 9.99 -28.75 -11.65
CA ALA A 24 11.15 -28.17 -11.00
C ALA A 24 11.72 -29.13 -9.94
N LEU A 25 10.86 -29.69 -9.09
CA LEU A 25 11.26 -30.64 -8.05
C LEU A 25 11.77 -31.97 -8.62
N SER A 26 11.16 -32.49 -9.70
CA SER A 26 11.61 -33.74 -10.34
C SER A 26 12.95 -33.62 -11.07
N GLY A 27 13.41 -32.39 -11.34
CA GLY A 27 14.60 -32.14 -12.16
C GLY A 27 14.31 -32.09 -13.66
N THR A 28 13.07 -32.30 -14.10
CA THR A 28 12.72 -32.35 -15.53
C THR A 28 12.47 -30.97 -16.15
N GLY A 29 12.07 -29.98 -15.34
CA GLY A 29 11.83 -28.59 -15.77
C GLY A 29 13.02 -27.65 -15.52
N PRO A 30 12.86 -26.32 -15.71
CA PRO A 30 13.82 -25.32 -15.24
C PRO A 30 13.76 -25.11 -13.72
N ALA A 31 14.73 -24.40 -13.15
CA ALA A 31 14.60 -23.84 -11.80
C ALA A 31 13.63 -22.65 -11.84
N LEU A 32 12.78 -22.49 -10.85
CA LEU A 32 11.71 -21.49 -10.87
C LEU A 32 11.98 -20.31 -9.95
N CYS A 33 11.61 -19.11 -10.38
CA CYS A 33 11.52 -17.94 -9.51
C CYS A 33 10.12 -17.33 -9.63
N PRO A 34 9.16 -17.72 -8.77
CA PRO A 34 7.81 -17.16 -8.80
C PRO A 34 7.76 -15.74 -8.24
N PHE A 35 7.07 -14.86 -8.96
CA PHE A 35 6.76 -13.48 -8.58
C PHE A 35 5.24 -13.30 -8.46
N SER A 36 4.83 -12.41 -7.56
CA SER A 36 3.41 -12.03 -7.47
C SER A 36 2.96 -11.30 -8.75
N PRO A 37 1.85 -11.70 -9.38
CA PRO A 37 1.27 -10.97 -10.52
C PRO A 37 0.85 -9.54 -10.17
N GLN A 38 0.56 -9.28 -8.89
CA GLN A 38 0.14 -7.98 -8.37
C GLN A 38 1.34 -7.05 -8.09
N MET A 39 2.57 -7.55 -8.25
CA MET A 39 3.78 -6.76 -8.04
C MET A 39 3.84 -5.58 -9.02
N PRO A 40 4.08 -4.33 -8.55
CA PRO A 40 4.21 -3.15 -9.40
C PRO A 40 5.24 -3.34 -10.52
N ALA A 41 4.95 -2.81 -11.70
CA ALA A 41 5.77 -3.04 -12.90
C ALA A 41 7.23 -2.60 -12.72
N PHE A 42 7.47 -1.48 -12.03
CA PHE A 42 8.82 -0.98 -11.76
C PHE A 42 9.60 -1.95 -10.86
N HIS A 43 9.06 -2.31 -9.71
CA HIS A 43 9.72 -3.23 -8.77
C HIS A 43 9.94 -4.62 -9.38
N ARG A 44 8.99 -5.08 -10.18
CA ARG A 44 9.12 -6.30 -10.98
C ARG A 44 10.30 -6.21 -11.95
N LYS A 45 10.46 -5.09 -12.66
CA LYS A 45 11.59 -4.88 -13.57
C LYS A 45 12.92 -4.92 -12.82
N GLU A 46 13.03 -4.23 -11.68
CA GLU A 46 14.23 -4.27 -10.84
C GLU A 46 14.60 -5.69 -10.42
N LEU A 47 13.62 -6.45 -9.93
CA LEU A 47 13.81 -7.84 -9.50
C LEU A 47 14.18 -8.76 -10.66
N LEU A 48 13.56 -8.61 -11.84
CA LEU A 48 13.90 -9.38 -13.03
C LEU A 48 15.31 -9.05 -13.54
N THR A 49 15.70 -7.77 -13.51
CA THR A 49 17.07 -7.35 -13.84
C THR A 49 18.09 -7.95 -12.87
N ALA A 50 17.81 -7.93 -11.57
CA ALA A 50 18.71 -8.50 -10.57
C ALA A 50 18.77 -10.04 -10.62
N LEU A 51 17.65 -10.70 -10.90
CA LEU A 51 17.57 -12.15 -11.09
C LEU A 51 18.31 -12.60 -12.36
N ALA A 52 18.16 -11.81 -13.43
CA ALA A 52 18.57 -12.11 -14.80
C ALA A 52 18.16 -13.55 -15.20
N PRO A 53 16.86 -13.85 -15.31
CA PRO A 53 16.39 -15.18 -15.67
C PRO A 53 16.76 -15.52 -17.12
N ALA A 54 16.59 -16.78 -17.52
CA ALA A 54 16.69 -17.19 -18.92
C ALA A 54 15.43 -16.80 -19.72
N ALA A 55 14.27 -16.85 -19.06
CA ALA A 55 12.98 -16.47 -19.63
C ALA A 55 12.02 -16.01 -18.54
N VAL A 56 10.97 -15.31 -18.94
CA VAL A 56 9.84 -14.91 -18.11
C VAL A 56 8.57 -15.53 -18.68
N GLU A 57 7.83 -16.27 -17.86
CA GLU A 57 6.52 -16.81 -18.21
C GLU A 57 5.42 -16.00 -17.53
N THR A 58 4.45 -15.55 -18.33
CA THR A 58 3.24 -14.88 -17.86
C THR A 58 2.01 -15.64 -18.35
N ILE A 59 0.82 -15.11 -18.06
CA ILE A 59 -0.43 -15.66 -18.60
C ILE A 59 -0.45 -15.65 -20.14
N SER A 60 0.20 -14.66 -20.78
CA SER A 60 0.26 -14.49 -22.24
C SER A 60 1.33 -15.36 -22.91
N GLY A 61 2.13 -16.10 -22.15
CA GLY A 61 3.14 -17.02 -22.66
C GLY A 61 4.54 -16.75 -22.11
N GLN A 62 5.51 -17.51 -22.60
CA GLN A 62 6.90 -17.42 -22.20
C GLN A 62 7.71 -16.58 -23.19
N GLN A 63 8.53 -15.65 -22.68
CA GLN A 63 9.42 -14.81 -23.47
C GLN A 63 10.87 -14.91 -22.95
N PRO A 64 11.88 -15.03 -23.83
CA PRO A 64 13.29 -14.98 -23.41
C PRO A 64 13.63 -13.66 -22.73
N TRP A 65 14.55 -13.69 -21.75
CA TRP A 65 15.08 -12.49 -21.10
C TRP A 65 16.51 -12.21 -21.59
N VAL A 66 16.77 -10.98 -22.04
CA VAL A 66 18.07 -10.60 -22.64
C VAL A 66 18.60 -9.33 -21.97
N PRO A 67 19.84 -9.33 -21.44
CA PRO A 67 20.76 -10.48 -21.37
C PRO A 67 20.32 -11.50 -20.30
N ALA A 68 20.43 -12.79 -20.62
CA ALA A 68 20.18 -13.87 -19.67
C ALA A 68 21.35 -14.00 -18.68
N GLY A 69 21.04 -14.24 -17.40
CA GLY A 69 22.05 -14.42 -16.35
C GLY A 69 22.62 -15.84 -16.28
N SER A 70 23.43 -16.06 -15.24
CA SER A 70 24.05 -17.36 -14.94
C SER A 70 23.02 -18.46 -14.70
N ARG A 71 23.31 -19.67 -15.14
CA ARG A 71 22.54 -20.87 -14.78
C ARG A 71 22.81 -21.27 -13.32
N VAL A 72 21.92 -22.06 -12.73
CA VAL A 72 22.06 -22.58 -11.36
C VAL A 72 22.52 -24.03 -11.36
N ASP A 73 22.94 -24.52 -10.20
CA ASP A 73 23.24 -25.93 -9.98
C ASP A 73 22.01 -26.81 -10.30
N PRO A 74 22.17 -28.00 -10.93
CA PRO A 74 21.06 -28.88 -11.30
C PRO A 74 20.11 -29.25 -10.16
N GLU A 75 20.61 -29.31 -8.92
CA GLU A 75 19.79 -29.61 -7.75
C GLU A 75 18.86 -28.45 -7.37
N VAL A 76 19.15 -27.21 -7.80
CA VAL A 76 18.30 -26.05 -7.51
C VAL A 76 16.98 -26.20 -8.25
N ALA A 77 15.88 -26.20 -7.49
CA ALA A 77 14.52 -26.27 -8.02
C ALA A 77 13.83 -24.90 -7.95
N VAL A 78 14.09 -24.13 -6.89
CA VAL A 78 13.42 -22.84 -6.68
C VAL A 78 14.44 -21.80 -6.25
N VAL A 79 14.33 -20.60 -6.82
CA VAL A 79 15.01 -19.39 -6.38
C VAL A 79 13.95 -18.44 -5.85
N LEU A 80 14.13 -17.88 -4.64
CA LEU A 80 13.15 -16.97 -4.04
C LEU A 80 13.77 -15.64 -3.65
N ALA A 81 13.09 -14.56 -4.04
CA ALA A 81 13.41 -13.22 -3.55
C ALA A 81 13.09 -13.11 -2.04
N THR A 82 14.01 -12.51 -1.30
CA THR A 82 13.90 -12.21 0.12
C THR A 82 14.14 -10.71 0.33
N SER A 83 13.41 -10.12 1.28
CA SER A 83 13.61 -8.74 1.71
C SER A 83 14.92 -8.67 2.51
N GLY A 84 15.99 -8.19 1.90
CA GLY A 84 17.24 -7.91 2.60
C GLY A 84 17.07 -6.73 3.57
N SER A 85 17.73 -6.79 4.73
CA SER A 85 17.80 -5.67 5.68
C SER A 85 18.46 -4.40 5.09
N SER A 86 19.17 -4.54 3.97
CA SER A 86 19.85 -3.45 3.26
C SER A 86 19.02 -2.80 2.14
N GLY A 87 17.74 -3.18 1.97
CA GLY A 87 16.87 -2.67 0.90
C GLY A 87 17.11 -3.28 -0.49
N THR A 88 18.29 -3.88 -0.74
CA THR A 88 18.58 -4.63 -1.97
C THR A 88 17.97 -6.03 -1.92
N PRO A 89 17.21 -6.46 -2.94
CA PRO A 89 16.63 -7.80 -2.97
C PRO A 89 17.70 -8.89 -3.08
N LYS A 90 17.56 -9.96 -2.28
CA LYS A 90 18.46 -11.11 -2.26
C LYS A 90 17.70 -12.35 -2.72
N PHE A 91 18.33 -13.22 -3.50
CA PHE A 91 17.70 -14.41 -4.07
C PHE A 91 18.29 -15.68 -3.45
N ALA A 92 17.52 -16.41 -2.65
CA ALA A 92 17.94 -17.66 -2.04
C ALA A 92 17.75 -18.84 -3.01
N GLU A 93 18.79 -19.63 -3.25
CA GLU A 93 18.75 -20.82 -4.10
C GLU A 93 18.43 -22.08 -3.29
N LEU A 94 17.26 -22.68 -3.55
CA LEU A 94 16.70 -23.81 -2.80
C LEU A 94 16.77 -25.09 -3.64
N SER A 95 17.41 -26.13 -3.10
CA SER A 95 17.49 -27.42 -3.78
C SER A 95 16.17 -28.21 -3.71
N ALA A 96 15.94 -29.07 -4.70
CA ALA A 96 14.83 -30.02 -4.69
C ALA A 96 14.90 -30.91 -3.44
N SER A 97 16.10 -31.38 -3.08
CA SER A 97 16.37 -32.19 -1.89
C SER A 97 15.97 -31.45 -0.60
N ALA A 98 16.37 -30.19 -0.41
CA ALA A 98 16.05 -29.42 0.79
C ALA A 98 14.54 -29.10 0.90
N LEU A 99 13.91 -28.71 -0.21
CA LEU A 99 12.46 -28.45 -0.27
C LEU A 99 11.66 -29.71 0.09
N ARG A 100 12.02 -30.86 -0.49
CA ARG A 100 11.37 -32.14 -0.22
C ARG A 100 11.61 -32.61 1.21
N TYR A 101 12.82 -32.43 1.74
CA TYR A 101 13.14 -32.78 3.11
C TYR A 101 12.30 -31.97 4.10
N SER A 102 12.28 -30.64 3.94
CA SER A 102 11.46 -29.74 4.77
C SER A 102 9.98 -30.14 4.74
N ALA A 103 9.44 -30.40 3.54
CA ALA A 103 8.06 -30.83 3.36
C ALA A 103 7.78 -32.19 4.05
N ARG A 104 8.66 -33.19 3.88
CA ARG A 104 8.51 -34.51 4.51
C ARG A 104 8.57 -34.42 6.03
N ALA A 105 9.58 -33.74 6.57
CA ALA A 105 9.74 -33.60 8.01
C ALA A 105 8.56 -32.84 8.66
N ALA A 106 7.98 -31.87 7.95
CA ALA A 106 6.75 -31.21 8.38
C ALA A 106 5.54 -32.14 8.36
N LEU A 107 5.37 -32.95 7.30
CA LEU A 107 4.29 -33.95 7.22
C LEU A 107 4.40 -34.98 8.35
N ASP A 108 5.61 -35.47 8.63
CA ASP A 108 5.86 -36.42 9.72
C ASP A 108 5.55 -35.80 11.09
N ARG A 109 5.97 -34.54 11.32
CA ARG A 109 5.66 -33.78 12.56
C ARG A 109 4.15 -33.60 12.78
N LEU A 110 3.40 -33.44 11.69
CA LEU A 110 1.94 -33.30 11.72
C LEU A 110 1.21 -34.64 11.71
N ALA A 111 1.96 -35.75 11.63
CA ALA A 111 1.43 -37.10 11.44
C ALA A 111 0.46 -37.20 10.26
N ALA A 112 0.70 -36.45 9.17
CA ALA A 112 -0.20 -36.32 8.03
C ALA A 112 -0.53 -37.68 7.39
N GLU A 113 -1.81 -37.94 7.15
CA GLU A 113 -2.31 -39.19 6.58
C GLU A 113 -2.50 -39.09 5.06
N PRO A 114 -2.44 -40.21 4.32
CA PRO A 114 -2.74 -40.21 2.89
C PRO A 114 -4.13 -39.63 2.59
N GLY A 115 -4.22 -38.76 1.57
CA GLY A 115 -5.48 -38.15 1.14
C GLY A 115 -5.84 -36.84 1.84
N GLU A 116 -5.21 -36.50 2.97
CA GLU A 116 -5.44 -35.23 3.66
C GLU A 116 -4.96 -34.03 2.84
N ARG A 117 -5.90 -33.14 2.50
CA ARG A 117 -5.63 -31.97 1.64
C ARG A 117 -5.17 -30.76 2.43
N TRP A 118 -4.47 -29.88 1.72
CA TRP A 118 -4.05 -28.58 2.22
C TRP A 118 -4.82 -27.45 1.54
N LEU A 119 -5.23 -26.44 2.33
CA LEU A 119 -5.68 -25.16 1.81
C LEU A 119 -4.47 -24.23 1.61
N CYS A 120 -4.20 -23.83 0.36
CA CYS A 120 -3.19 -22.86 0.00
C CYS A 120 -3.83 -21.49 -0.20
N CYS A 121 -3.83 -20.68 0.87
CA CYS A 121 -4.30 -19.30 0.86
C CYS A 121 -3.19 -18.27 1.10
N LEU A 122 -1.92 -18.71 1.06
CA LEU A 122 -0.74 -17.88 1.19
C LEU A 122 -0.09 -17.65 -0.19
N PRO A 123 0.57 -16.49 -0.42
CA PRO A 123 1.15 -16.21 -1.71
C PRO A 123 2.21 -17.25 -2.09
N THR A 124 2.09 -17.80 -3.29
CA THR A 124 2.99 -18.82 -3.84
C THR A 124 4.27 -18.24 -4.43
N SER A 125 4.46 -16.92 -4.35
CA SER A 125 5.75 -16.25 -4.53
C SER A 125 6.58 -16.21 -3.24
N HIS A 126 6.04 -16.72 -2.13
CA HIS A 126 6.75 -16.87 -0.86
C HIS A 126 6.91 -18.35 -0.50
N ILE A 127 7.92 -18.66 0.30
CA ILE A 127 8.22 -20.02 0.72
C ILE A 127 7.05 -20.68 1.47
N SER A 128 6.24 -19.89 2.19
CA SER A 128 5.09 -20.36 2.94
C SER A 128 4.00 -20.95 2.04
N GLY A 129 3.62 -20.25 0.95
CA GLY A 129 2.68 -20.77 -0.05
C GLY A 129 3.28 -21.93 -0.84
N LEU A 130 4.55 -21.84 -1.24
CA LEU A 130 5.22 -22.91 -2.00
C LEU A 130 5.31 -24.22 -1.23
N GLN A 131 5.63 -24.19 0.07
CA GLN A 131 5.71 -25.41 0.86
C GLN A 131 4.36 -26.10 1.05
N ILE A 132 3.24 -25.38 0.96
CA ILE A 132 1.91 -26.01 0.90
C ILE A 132 1.79 -26.86 -0.39
N LEU A 133 2.23 -26.30 -1.52
CA LEU A 133 2.20 -27.02 -2.80
C LEU A 133 3.20 -28.18 -2.81
N THR A 134 4.41 -28.00 -2.28
CA THR A 134 5.44 -29.07 -2.18
C THR A 134 4.95 -30.25 -1.35
N ARG A 135 4.32 -30.00 -0.19
CA ARG A 135 3.72 -31.06 0.64
C ARG A 135 2.63 -31.81 -0.13
N SER A 136 1.77 -31.09 -0.83
CA SER A 136 0.68 -31.68 -1.64
C SER A 136 1.21 -32.56 -2.79
N ILE A 137 2.32 -32.15 -3.41
CA ILE A 137 3.01 -32.95 -4.43
C ILE A 137 3.55 -34.25 -3.83
N LEU A 138 4.16 -34.20 -2.63
CA LEU A 138 4.74 -35.38 -1.97
C LEU A 138 3.70 -36.37 -1.43
N THR A 139 2.51 -35.90 -1.08
CA THR A 139 1.40 -36.73 -0.63
C THR A 139 0.48 -37.14 -1.78
N HIS A 140 0.76 -36.71 -3.00
CA HIS A 140 -0.09 -36.91 -4.18
C HIS A 140 -1.53 -36.44 -3.98
N THR A 141 -1.74 -35.41 -3.16
CA THR A 141 -3.05 -34.80 -2.91
C THR A 141 -3.24 -33.54 -3.74
N LYS A 142 -4.46 -33.28 -4.21
CA LYS A 142 -4.80 -32.02 -4.86
C LYS A 142 -4.93 -30.91 -3.78
N PRO A 143 -4.10 -29.85 -3.80
CA PRO A 143 -4.32 -28.72 -2.90
C PRO A 143 -5.52 -27.89 -3.34
N ASP A 144 -6.21 -27.30 -2.37
CA ASP A 144 -7.20 -26.26 -2.62
C ASP A 144 -6.44 -24.94 -2.71
N ILE A 145 -6.21 -24.43 -3.92
CA ILE A 145 -5.43 -23.21 -4.15
C ILE A 145 -6.39 -22.04 -4.34
N VAL A 146 -6.26 -21.03 -3.49
CA VAL A 146 -7.02 -19.78 -3.61
C VAL A 146 -6.07 -18.59 -3.81
N PRO A 147 -6.46 -17.57 -4.60
CA PRO A 147 -5.54 -16.51 -4.99
C PRO A 147 -4.98 -15.69 -3.82
N ARG A 148 -5.77 -15.57 -2.74
CA ARG A 148 -5.45 -14.81 -1.52
C ARG A 148 -6.20 -15.40 -0.33
N PHE A 149 -5.76 -15.06 0.88
CA PHE A 149 -6.50 -15.36 2.10
C PHE A 149 -7.86 -14.67 2.11
N ASP A 150 -8.89 -15.45 2.39
CA ASP A 150 -10.28 -15.03 2.51
C ASP A 150 -10.95 -15.85 3.62
N VAL A 151 -11.63 -15.16 4.53
CA VAL A 151 -12.24 -15.78 5.74
C VAL A 151 -13.37 -16.73 5.36
N ALA A 152 -14.21 -16.34 4.40
CA ALA A 152 -15.36 -17.15 3.97
C ALA A 152 -14.89 -18.43 3.27
N VAL A 153 -13.84 -18.33 2.44
CA VAL A 153 -13.21 -19.49 1.80
C VAL A 153 -12.62 -20.45 2.84
N VAL A 154 -11.90 -19.93 3.84
CA VAL A 154 -11.33 -20.78 4.91
C VAL A 154 -12.45 -21.44 5.72
N ALA A 155 -13.50 -20.70 6.05
CA ALA A 155 -14.66 -21.20 6.78
C ALA A 155 -15.45 -22.26 6.00
N ALA A 156 -15.46 -22.20 4.67
CA ALA A 156 -16.11 -23.18 3.79
C ALA A 156 -15.19 -24.33 3.37
N SER A 157 -13.91 -24.33 3.77
CA SER A 157 -12.95 -25.34 3.34
C SER A 157 -13.12 -26.66 4.10
N ASP A 158 -12.95 -27.76 3.38
CA ASP A 158 -12.86 -29.13 3.91
C ASP A 158 -11.42 -29.66 3.91
N ALA A 159 -10.42 -28.77 3.82
CA ALA A 159 -9.02 -29.17 3.91
C ALA A 159 -8.66 -29.57 5.35
N ALA A 160 -7.79 -30.58 5.49
CA ALA A 160 -7.31 -31.01 6.80
C ALA A 160 -6.30 -30.03 7.41
N PHE A 161 -5.53 -29.35 6.57
CA PHE A 161 -4.45 -28.47 7.01
C PHE A 161 -4.57 -27.05 6.47
N LEU A 162 -4.32 -26.10 7.38
CA LEU A 162 -4.28 -24.66 7.10
C LEU A 162 -2.92 -24.09 7.51
N SER A 163 -2.39 -23.14 6.74
CA SER A 163 -1.23 -22.34 7.14
C SER A 163 -1.57 -20.86 7.03
N VAL A 164 -1.35 -20.10 8.11
CA VAL A 164 -1.71 -18.68 8.22
C VAL A 164 -0.65 -17.89 9.00
N ALA A 165 -0.63 -16.57 8.80
CA ALA A 165 0.06 -15.64 9.70
C ALA A 165 -0.82 -15.35 10.94
N PRO A 166 -0.24 -14.87 12.07
CA PRO A 166 -1.02 -14.49 13.25
C PRO A 166 -2.15 -13.48 12.94
N THR A 167 -1.91 -12.53 12.06
CA THR A 167 -2.91 -11.53 11.64
C THR A 167 -4.09 -12.14 10.90
N GLN A 168 -3.86 -13.20 10.12
CA GLN A 168 -4.90 -13.96 9.44
C GLN A 168 -5.67 -14.85 10.43
N LEU A 169 -4.98 -15.48 11.39
CA LEU A 169 -5.62 -16.24 12.46
C LEU A 169 -6.56 -15.35 13.29
N ARG A 170 -6.13 -14.12 13.62
CA ARG A 170 -6.98 -13.14 14.29
C ARG A 170 -8.28 -12.89 13.53
N ARG A 171 -8.22 -12.71 12.19
CA ARG A 171 -9.42 -12.52 11.37
C ARG A 171 -10.37 -13.72 11.42
N LEU A 172 -9.86 -14.94 11.50
CA LEU A 172 -10.68 -16.14 11.67
C LEU A 172 -11.37 -16.16 13.04
N VAL A 173 -10.66 -15.79 14.09
CA VAL A 173 -11.21 -15.66 15.46
C VAL A 173 -12.28 -14.57 15.52
N ASP A 174 -12.00 -13.38 14.98
CA ASP A 174 -12.93 -12.25 15.01
C ASP A 174 -14.21 -12.53 14.21
N ALA A 175 -14.10 -13.32 13.14
CA ALA A 175 -15.24 -13.82 12.36
C ALA A 175 -15.88 -15.09 12.94
N GLN A 176 -15.42 -15.55 14.10
CA GLN A 176 -15.91 -16.73 14.81
C GLN A 176 -15.93 -18.01 13.97
N VAL A 177 -14.93 -18.19 13.10
CA VAL A 177 -14.83 -19.37 12.24
C VAL A 177 -14.55 -20.61 13.08
N ASP A 178 -15.36 -21.66 12.90
CA ASP A 178 -15.08 -22.97 13.48
C ASP A 178 -13.89 -23.64 12.79
N MET A 179 -12.78 -23.73 13.53
CA MET A 179 -11.51 -24.29 13.09
C MET A 179 -11.30 -25.75 13.56
N SER A 180 -12.28 -26.36 14.22
CA SER A 180 -12.21 -27.74 14.71
C SER A 180 -12.04 -28.78 13.60
N ARG A 181 -12.49 -28.45 12.39
CA ARG A 181 -12.31 -29.23 11.17
C ARG A 181 -10.85 -29.41 10.75
N PHE A 182 -9.99 -28.42 11.06
CA PHE A 182 -8.59 -28.49 10.70
C PHE A 182 -7.86 -29.40 11.68
N ARG A 183 -7.18 -30.42 11.16
CA ARG A 183 -6.31 -31.29 11.94
C ARG A 183 -5.12 -30.54 12.50
N ALA A 184 -4.59 -29.57 11.75
CA ALA A 184 -3.68 -28.58 12.28
C ALA A 184 -3.78 -27.23 11.55
N VAL A 185 -3.67 -26.16 12.33
CA VAL A 185 -3.54 -24.78 11.85
C VAL A 185 -2.12 -24.33 12.14
N LEU A 186 -1.29 -24.30 11.10
CA LEU A 186 0.09 -23.85 11.20
C LEU A 186 0.12 -22.33 11.24
N VAL A 187 0.79 -21.78 12.25
CA VAL A 187 0.93 -20.33 12.43
C VAL A 187 2.40 -19.97 12.36
N GLY A 188 2.77 -19.08 11.44
CA GLY A 188 4.17 -18.74 11.19
C GLY A 188 4.39 -17.37 10.58
N GLY A 189 5.66 -17.02 10.38
CA GLY A 189 6.07 -15.75 9.78
C GLY A 189 6.09 -14.55 10.73
N ALA A 190 5.46 -14.66 11.91
CA ALA A 190 5.56 -13.72 13.02
C ALA A 190 5.27 -14.42 14.36
N ALA A 191 5.58 -13.77 15.48
CA ALA A 191 5.28 -14.30 16.81
C ALA A 191 3.76 -14.37 17.03
N LEU A 192 3.30 -15.47 17.65
CA LEU A 192 1.91 -15.65 18.07
C LEU A 192 1.77 -15.26 19.55
N SER A 193 0.85 -14.33 19.85
CA SER A 193 0.53 -13.98 21.24
C SER A 193 -0.25 -15.10 21.92
N GLN A 194 -0.10 -15.18 23.25
CA GLN A 194 -0.79 -16.19 24.04
C GLN A 194 -2.32 -16.00 23.98
N ASP A 195 -2.80 -14.76 24.04
CA ASP A 195 -4.22 -14.44 23.97
C ASP A 195 -4.86 -14.86 22.63
N LEU A 196 -4.17 -14.61 21.52
CA LEU A 196 -4.65 -15.05 20.22
C LEU A 196 -4.64 -16.58 20.11
N ARG A 197 -3.63 -17.25 20.67
CA ARG A 197 -3.60 -18.71 20.74
C ARG A 197 -4.81 -19.24 21.50
N THR A 198 -5.05 -18.73 22.71
CA THR A 198 -6.17 -19.16 23.55
C THR A 198 -7.51 -18.90 22.87
N ALA A 199 -7.69 -17.72 22.27
CA ALA A 199 -8.91 -17.40 21.52
C ALA A 199 -9.12 -18.33 20.32
N ALA A 200 -8.08 -18.63 19.54
CA ALA A 200 -8.18 -19.56 18.41
C ALA A 200 -8.51 -20.99 18.86
N GLN A 201 -7.94 -21.44 19.98
CA GLN A 201 -8.25 -22.75 20.57
C GLN A 201 -9.70 -22.83 21.05
N ALA A 202 -10.26 -21.73 21.57
CA ALA A 202 -11.69 -21.66 21.91
C ALA A 202 -12.61 -21.83 20.70
N HIS A 203 -12.12 -21.52 19.49
CA HIS A 203 -12.79 -21.79 18.21
C HIS A 203 -12.36 -23.13 17.56
N GLY A 204 -11.80 -24.06 18.36
CA GLY A 204 -11.46 -25.41 17.93
C GLY A 204 -10.12 -25.55 17.19
N ALA A 205 -9.33 -24.47 17.06
CA ALA A 205 -8.08 -24.54 16.30
C ALA A 205 -7.01 -25.39 17.01
N ARG A 206 -6.47 -26.38 16.29
CA ARG A 206 -5.28 -27.14 16.70
C ARG A 206 -4.03 -26.41 16.23
N ILE A 207 -3.58 -25.44 17.01
CA ILE A 207 -2.49 -24.53 16.65
C ILE A 207 -1.13 -25.22 16.73
N VAL A 208 -0.36 -25.13 15.65
CA VAL A 208 1.05 -25.54 15.57
C VAL A 208 1.88 -24.33 15.17
N THR A 209 2.74 -23.85 16.06
CA THR A 209 3.60 -22.69 15.73
C THR A 209 4.81 -23.12 14.95
N THR A 210 5.21 -22.30 13.97
CA THR A 210 6.32 -22.60 13.07
C THR A 210 7.33 -21.46 13.04
N TYR A 211 8.60 -21.81 13.14
CA TYR A 211 9.73 -20.90 12.95
C TYR A 211 10.60 -21.40 11.79
N GLY A 212 11.03 -20.47 10.95
CA GLY A 212 11.85 -20.71 9.77
C GLY A 212 11.84 -19.51 8.82
N ALA A 213 12.62 -19.62 7.76
CA ALA A 213 12.83 -18.60 6.76
C ALA A 213 12.82 -19.20 5.35
N THR A 214 13.02 -18.35 4.34
CA THR A 214 13.22 -18.83 2.95
C THR A 214 14.47 -19.70 2.88
N GLU A 215 15.53 -19.30 3.58
CA GLU A 215 16.83 -19.96 3.66
C GLU A 215 16.77 -21.33 4.35
N THR A 216 15.68 -21.66 5.03
CA THR A 216 15.44 -22.97 5.65
C THR A 216 14.35 -23.75 4.93
N CYS A 217 14.03 -23.38 3.69
CA CYS A 217 12.96 -23.98 2.90
C CYS A 217 11.61 -24.01 3.63
N GLY A 218 11.30 -22.99 4.44
CA GLY A 218 10.07 -22.92 5.24
C GLY A 218 10.31 -23.21 6.72
N GLY A 219 9.26 -23.64 7.43
CA GLY A 219 9.35 -23.94 8.86
C GLY A 219 10.33 -25.09 9.13
N CYS A 220 11.27 -24.89 10.04
CA CYS A 220 12.28 -25.86 10.45
C CYS A 220 12.25 -26.17 11.97
N VAL A 221 11.49 -25.40 12.74
CA VAL A 221 11.20 -25.60 14.17
C VAL A 221 9.70 -25.48 14.37
N TYR A 222 9.08 -26.47 15.01
CA TYR A 222 7.63 -26.56 15.23
C TYR A 222 7.37 -26.67 16.73
N ASP A 223 6.58 -25.73 17.27
CA ASP A 223 6.32 -25.58 18.71
C ASP A 223 7.62 -25.61 19.53
N GLY A 224 8.60 -24.81 19.10
CA GLY A 224 9.92 -24.72 19.72
C GLY A 224 10.83 -25.92 19.47
N THR A 225 10.33 -27.01 18.89
CA THR A 225 11.08 -28.25 18.69
C THR A 225 11.59 -28.37 17.24
N PRO A 226 12.91 -28.50 17.00
CA PRO A 226 13.45 -28.67 15.66
C PRO A 226 12.83 -29.86 14.93
N LEU A 227 12.61 -29.73 13.62
CA LEU A 227 12.20 -30.87 12.78
C LEU A 227 13.30 -31.95 12.79
N THR A 228 12.92 -33.19 12.46
CA THR A 228 13.88 -34.29 12.34
C THR A 228 15.06 -33.91 11.45
N GLY A 229 16.29 -34.17 11.90
CA GLY A 229 17.53 -33.82 11.20
C GLY A 229 17.91 -32.33 11.21
N VAL A 230 17.06 -31.45 11.74
CA VAL A 230 17.39 -30.04 11.99
C VAL A 230 18.01 -29.91 13.38
N ARG A 231 19.11 -29.18 13.46
CA ARG A 231 19.79 -28.83 14.71
C ARG A 231 19.69 -27.32 14.92
N VAL A 232 19.53 -26.95 16.19
CA VAL A 232 19.43 -25.56 16.65
C VAL A 232 20.45 -25.34 17.75
N GLN A 233 21.21 -24.27 17.65
CA GLN A 233 22.10 -23.78 18.69
C GLN A 233 22.00 -22.25 18.80
N LEU A 234 22.64 -21.69 19.83
CA LEU A 234 22.76 -20.24 20.00
C LEU A 234 24.24 -19.88 19.96
N SER A 235 24.59 -18.79 19.27
CA SER A 235 25.92 -18.20 19.41
C SER A 235 26.07 -17.49 20.76
N ASP A 236 27.28 -17.08 21.11
CA ASP A 236 27.57 -16.33 22.34
C ASP A 236 26.72 -15.04 22.48
N SER A 237 26.34 -14.45 21.35
CA SER A 237 25.47 -13.27 21.28
C SER A 237 23.97 -13.59 21.37
N GLY A 238 23.59 -14.86 21.55
CA GLY A 238 22.20 -15.33 21.58
C GLY A 238 21.54 -15.45 20.19
N ARG A 239 22.29 -15.41 19.09
CA ARG A 239 21.74 -15.59 17.74
C ARG A 239 21.41 -17.05 17.48
N VAL A 240 20.29 -17.29 16.83
CA VAL A 240 19.87 -18.64 16.43
C VAL A 240 20.74 -19.13 15.28
N LEU A 241 21.41 -20.26 15.50
CA LEU A 241 22.20 -20.99 14.53
C LEU A 241 21.43 -22.25 14.11
N LEU A 242 21.31 -22.48 12.80
CA LEU A 242 20.57 -23.59 12.24
C LEU A 242 21.48 -24.48 11.40
N ALA A 243 21.36 -25.79 11.54
CA ALA A 243 22.05 -26.76 10.69
C ALA A 243 21.11 -27.88 10.28
N GLY A 244 21.31 -28.43 9.07
CA GLY A 244 20.55 -29.57 8.61
C GLY A 244 20.20 -29.50 7.12
N PRO A 245 19.51 -30.53 6.61
CA PRO A 245 19.23 -30.70 5.18
C PRO A 245 18.15 -29.75 4.64
N VAL A 246 17.58 -28.89 5.47
CA VAL A 246 16.55 -27.90 5.08
C VAL A 246 17.16 -26.59 4.58
N LEU A 247 18.48 -26.42 4.65
CA LEU A 247 19.13 -25.17 4.33
C LEU A 247 19.28 -24.95 2.82
N PHE A 248 19.11 -23.70 2.41
CA PHE A 248 19.43 -23.21 1.08
C PHE A 248 20.89 -23.47 0.70
N ARG A 249 21.21 -23.37 -0.59
CA ARG A 249 22.59 -23.47 -1.07
C ARG A 249 23.38 -22.17 -0.94
N GLY A 250 22.68 -21.04 -0.99
CA GLY A 250 23.28 -19.72 -0.91
C GLY A 250 22.44 -18.65 -1.59
N TYR A 251 23.01 -17.45 -1.71
CA TYR A 251 22.41 -16.33 -2.38
C TYR A 251 22.96 -16.19 -3.81
N ARG A 252 22.05 -16.22 -4.78
CA ARG A 252 22.35 -16.07 -6.20
C ARG A 252 23.09 -14.77 -6.46
N ASN A 253 24.15 -14.87 -7.27
CA ASN A 253 25.02 -13.75 -7.68
C ASN A 253 25.62 -12.98 -6.50
N ASN A 254 25.68 -13.57 -5.30
CA ASN A 254 26.24 -12.94 -4.11
C ASN A 254 27.06 -13.92 -3.25
N PRO A 255 28.25 -14.32 -3.73
CA PRO A 255 29.12 -15.26 -3.00
C PRO A 255 29.59 -14.69 -1.67
N GLY A 256 29.80 -13.37 -1.57
CA GLY A 256 30.21 -12.72 -0.30
C GLY A 256 29.13 -12.83 0.77
N LEU A 257 27.87 -12.52 0.43
CA LEU A 257 26.76 -12.69 1.35
C LEU A 257 26.50 -14.16 1.69
N THR A 258 26.69 -15.06 0.72
CA THR A 258 26.60 -16.50 0.96
C THR A 258 27.63 -16.92 2.00
N ALA A 259 28.91 -16.60 1.79
CA ALA A 259 29.96 -16.93 2.75
C ALA A 259 29.69 -16.35 4.15
N ALA A 260 29.22 -15.09 4.23
CA ALA A 260 28.89 -14.43 5.50
C ALA A 260 27.66 -15.01 6.22
N ALA A 261 26.82 -15.79 5.52
CA ALA A 261 25.67 -16.45 6.12
C ALA A 261 26.02 -17.75 6.85
N TRP A 262 27.22 -18.27 6.63
CA TRP A 262 27.68 -19.54 7.19
C TRP A 262 28.75 -19.34 8.26
N ASP A 263 28.59 -20.02 9.38
CA ASP A 263 29.61 -20.25 10.39
C ASP A 263 29.91 -21.76 10.44
N GLY A 264 30.91 -22.18 9.66
CA GLY A 264 31.16 -23.60 9.39
C GLY A 264 29.94 -24.28 8.75
N ASN A 265 29.34 -25.23 9.47
CA ASN A 265 28.15 -25.97 9.03
C ASN A 265 26.83 -25.35 9.55
N TRP A 266 26.89 -24.19 10.18
CA TRP A 266 25.74 -23.50 10.75
C TRP A 266 25.35 -22.31 9.88
N PHE A 267 24.09 -22.23 9.50
CA PHE A 267 23.49 -21.02 8.97
C PHE A 267 23.21 -20.06 10.12
N GLN A 268 23.84 -18.89 10.08
CA GLN A 268 23.70 -17.85 11.07
C GLN A 268 22.51 -16.95 10.74
N THR A 269 21.44 -17.07 11.53
CA THR A 269 20.26 -16.21 11.35
C THR A 269 20.49 -14.80 11.91
N GLN A 270 19.58 -13.91 11.58
CA GLN A 270 19.47 -12.59 12.22
C GLN A 270 18.49 -12.61 13.40
N ASP A 271 18.04 -13.78 13.85
CA ASP A 271 17.10 -13.92 14.95
C ASP A 271 17.83 -14.21 16.25
N LEU A 272 17.38 -13.59 17.34
CA LEU A 272 17.81 -13.86 18.70
C LEU A 272 16.88 -14.91 19.31
N GLY A 273 17.42 -15.80 20.14
CA GLY A 273 16.64 -16.84 20.79
C GLY A 273 17.20 -17.26 22.13
N VAL A 274 16.38 -18.00 22.87
CA VAL A 274 16.80 -18.72 24.08
C VAL A 274 16.32 -20.16 23.98
N LEU A 275 17.12 -21.10 24.48
CA LEU A 275 16.72 -22.48 24.63
C LEU A 275 16.23 -22.67 26.07
N ARG A 276 14.97 -23.07 26.25
CA ARG A 276 14.40 -23.45 27.54
C ARG A 276 13.91 -24.87 27.41
N ASP A 277 14.42 -25.76 28.26
CA ASP A 277 14.07 -27.19 28.23
C ASP A 277 14.24 -27.83 26.84
N GLY A 278 15.28 -27.41 26.10
CA GLY A 278 15.56 -27.88 24.74
C GLY A 278 14.66 -27.28 23.65
N GLN A 279 13.69 -26.43 24.01
CA GLN A 279 12.81 -25.73 23.08
C GLN A 279 13.34 -24.33 22.74
N LEU A 280 13.31 -23.99 21.46
CA LEU A 280 13.68 -22.67 20.97
C LEU A 280 12.53 -21.67 21.19
N HIS A 281 12.83 -20.61 21.93
CA HIS A 281 12.00 -19.41 22.03
C HIS A 281 12.68 -18.26 21.30
N VAL A 282 12.09 -17.83 20.19
CA VAL A 282 12.62 -16.71 19.39
C VAL A 282 12.27 -15.38 20.07
N LEU A 283 13.29 -14.59 20.35
CA LEU A 283 13.23 -13.28 20.99
C LEU A 283 13.17 -12.10 20.00
N GLY A 284 13.01 -12.37 18.70
CA GLY A 284 12.92 -11.33 17.67
C GLY A 284 14.25 -11.16 16.93
N ARG A 285 14.41 -10.07 16.17
CA ARG A 285 15.59 -9.90 15.31
C ARG A 285 16.69 -9.06 15.96
N ALA A 286 17.93 -9.47 15.73
CA ALA A 286 19.14 -8.78 16.16
C ALA A 286 19.33 -7.42 15.47
N ASP A 287 18.72 -7.20 14.30
CA ASP A 287 18.71 -5.92 13.60
C ASP A 287 17.45 -5.08 13.84
N ASN A 288 16.52 -5.56 14.69
CA ASN A 288 15.36 -4.80 15.19
C ASN A 288 15.57 -4.38 16.65
N VAL A 289 16.76 -3.85 16.92
CA VAL A 289 17.17 -3.34 18.22
C VAL A 289 16.99 -1.82 18.22
N ILE A 290 16.31 -1.30 19.24
CA ILE A 290 16.17 0.12 19.52
C ILE A 290 17.36 0.52 20.38
N ASN A 291 18.14 1.50 19.91
CA ASN A 291 19.27 2.06 20.65
C ASN A 291 18.77 3.27 21.44
N THR A 292 18.50 3.07 22.74
CA THR A 292 17.90 4.10 23.60
C THR A 292 18.80 4.38 24.80
N GLY A 293 19.29 5.62 24.93
CA GLY A 293 20.16 6.01 26.06
C GLY A 293 21.44 5.19 26.19
N GLY A 294 22.00 4.71 25.08
CA GLY A 294 23.17 3.82 25.06
C GLY A 294 22.87 2.33 25.25
N GLU A 295 21.61 1.96 25.55
CA GLU A 295 21.18 0.56 25.72
C GLU A 295 20.59 -0.03 24.44
N LYS A 296 20.86 -1.33 24.22
CA LYS A 296 20.35 -2.09 23.06
C LYS A 296 19.12 -2.89 23.45
N ILE A 297 17.94 -2.38 23.14
CA ILE A 297 16.67 -2.98 23.51
C ILE A 297 16.02 -3.65 22.30
N ALA A 298 15.84 -4.97 22.33
CA ALA A 298 15.09 -5.67 21.29
C ALA A 298 13.61 -5.26 21.32
N ALA A 299 13.13 -4.62 20.26
CA ALA A 299 11.76 -4.08 20.18
C ALA A 299 10.69 -5.17 20.43
N ASP A 300 10.91 -6.36 19.87
CA ASP A 300 10.01 -7.50 20.02
C ASP A 300 9.93 -8.03 21.45
N ARG A 301 10.98 -7.85 22.26
CA ARG A 301 10.96 -8.22 23.68
C ARG A 301 10.01 -7.31 24.45
N VAL A 302 10.05 -6.01 24.18
CA VAL A 302 9.12 -5.04 24.78
C VAL A 302 7.69 -5.32 24.31
N ALA A 303 7.49 -5.53 23.01
CA ALA A 303 6.17 -5.82 22.44
C ALA A 303 5.53 -7.06 23.10
N ARG A 304 6.28 -8.14 23.33
CA ARG A 304 5.77 -9.34 24.01
C ARG A 304 5.32 -9.09 25.43
N VAL A 305 6.02 -8.25 26.19
CA VAL A 305 5.62 -7.92 27.58
C VAL A 305 4.37 -7.04 27.59
N LEU A 306 4.30 -6.05 26.70
CA LEU A 306 3.11 -5.18 26.58
C LEU A 306 1.89 -5.95 26.09
N ALA A 307 2.07 -6.96 25.23
CA ALA A 307 1.00 -7.80 24.72
C ALA A 307 0.32 -8.65 25.81
N LEU A 308 0.91 -8.77 27.02
CA LEU A 308 0.30 -9.45 28.16
C LEU A 308 -0.60 -8.52 28.99
N HIS A 309 -0.61 -7.21 28.70
CA HIS A 309 -1.43 -6.25 29.45
C HIS A 309 -2.91 -6.39 29.06
N PRO A 310 -3.87 -6.48 30.01
CA PRO A 310 -5.28 -6.77 29.71
C PRO A 310 -5.98 -5.79 28.75
N HIS A 311 -5.49 -4.56 28.68
CA HIS A 311 -6.03 -3.50 27.80
C HIS A 311 -5.35 -3.44 26.42
N VAL A 312 -4.40 -4.33 26.13
CA VAL A 312 -3.68 -4.36 24.85
C VAL A 312 -4.20 -5.51 24.01
N ARG A 313 -4.84 -5.20 22.87
CA ARG A 313 -5.34 -6.21 21.91
C ARG A 313 -4.25 -6.67 20.94
N ASP A 314 -3.44 -5.72 20.48
CA ASP A 314 -2.28 -5.95 19.62
C ASP A 314 -1.26 -4.84 19.87
N VAL A 315 0.02 -5.13 19.65
CA VAL A 315 1.09 -4.15 19.88
C VAL A 315 2.29 -4.40 18.98
N VAL A 316 2.79 -3.32 18.41
CA VAL A 316 4.11 -3.28 17.78
C VAL A 316 4.94 -2.23 18.48
N VAL A 317 6.18 -2.58 18.80
CA VAL A 317 7.15 -1.63 19.36
C VAL A 317 8.15 -1.26 18.28
N VAL A 318 8.43 0.03 18.17
CA VAL A 318 9.39 0.61 17.24
C VAL A 318 10.26 1.64 17.96
N GLY A 319 11.45 1.88 17.44
CA GLY A 319 12.25 3.05 17.79
C GLY A 319 11.82 4.23 16.93
N ARG A 320 11.58 5.39 17.54
CA ARG A 320 11.48 6.67 16.81
C ARG A 320 12.69 7.53 17.15
N PRO A 321 13.28 8.26 16.19
CA PRO A 321 14.40 9.16 16.47
C PRO A 321 14.07 10.14 17.59
N ASP A 322 15.01 10.28 18.51
CA ASP A 322 14.88 11.13 19.69
C ASP A 322 16.19 11.87 19.99
N PRO A 323 16.18 13.22 20.12
CA PRO A 323 17.40 13.98 20.35
C PRO A 323 18.14 13.64 21.66
N GLU A 324 17.42 13.19 22.70
CA GLU A 324 17.98 12.89 24.01
C GLU A 324 18.44 11.42 24.09
N TRP A 325 17.63 10.50 23.57
CA TRP A 325 17.84 9.07 23.76
C TRP A 325 18.45 8.37 22.54
N GLY A 326 18.67 9.08 21.43
CA GLY A 326 18.99 8.49 20.13
C GLY A 326 17.73 7.93 19.47
N GLU A 327 17.14 6.91 20.09
CA GLU A 327 15.80 6.42 19.77
C GLU A 327 14.96 6.34 21.05
N ARG A 328 13.71 6.80 20.97
CA ARG A 328 12.70 6.55 22.02
C ARG A 328 11.86 5.34 21.65
N ILE A 329 11.55 4.53 22.66
CA ILE A 329 10.70 3.35 22.51
C ILE A 329 9.25 3.80 22.39
N VAL A 330 8.61 3.48 21.27
CA VAL A 330 7.20 3.79 21.01
C VAL A 330 6.39 2.51 20.98
N ALA A 331 5.36 2.45 21.82
CA ALA A 331 4.37 1.38 21.80
C ALA A 331 3.21 1.80 20.89
N VAL A 332 3.07 1.16 19.75
CA VAL A 332 1.89 1.33 18.88
C VAL A 332 0.90 0.24 19.23
N VAL A 333 -0.19 0.64 19.88
CA VAL A 333 -1.13 -0.25 20.54
C VAL A 333 -2.48 -0.18 19.86
N VAL A 334 -3.01 -1.37 19.60
CA VAL A 334 -4.42 -1.55 19.34
C VAL A 334 -5.09 -1.84 20.67
N PRO A 335 -6.01 -0.99 21.14
CA PRO A 335 -6.63 -1.17 22.45
C PRO A 335 -7.60 -2.35 22.47
N GLY A 336 -7.69 -3.00 23.64
CA GLY A 336 -8.68 -4.02 23.97
C GLY A 336 -10.02 -3.38 24.36
N ASN A 337 -10.60 -3.83 25.47
CA ASN A 337 -11.88 -3.31 25.96
C ASN A 337 -11.82 -1.83 26.41
N ALA A 338 -10.64 -1.38 26.84
CA ALA A 338 -10.37 0.00 27.22
C ALA A 338 -8.98 0.40 26.66
N PRO A 339 -8.77 1.68 26.27
CA PRO A 339 -7.45 2.14 25.84
C PRO A 339 -6.52 2.29 27.05
N PRO A 340 -5.32 1.66 27.03
CA PRO A 340 -4.35 1.87 28.09
C PRO A 340 -3.72 3.27 27.98
N SER A 341 -3.27 3.81 29.10
CA SER A 341 -2.43 5.01 29.15
C SER A 341 -0.95 4.66 29.02
N LEU A 342 -0.14 5.63 28.59
CA LEU A 342 1.32 5.47 28.53
C LEU A 342 1.91 5.14 29.92
N THR A 343 1.38 5.76 30.98
CA THR A 343 1.81 5.53 32.37
C THR A 343 1.58 4.09 32.80
N GLU A 344 0.42 3.52 32.50
CA GLU A 344 0.10 2.11 32.80
C GLU A 344 1.03 1.15 32.06
N LEU A 345 1.23 1.36 30.75
CA LEU A 345 2.13 0.51 29.95
C LEU A 345 3.59 0.61 30.38
N ARG A 346 4.05 1.79 30.82
CA ARG A 346 5.39 1.96 31.41
C ARG A 346 5.54 1.17 32.69
N ALA A 347 4.61 1.32 33.64
CA ALA A 347 4.64 0.60 34.90
C ALA A 347 4.61 -0.92 34.67
N TRP A 348 3.75 -1.39 33.76
CA TRP A 348 3.66 -2.79 33.38
C TRP A 348 4.97 -3.35 32.80
N ALA A 349 5.58 -2.63 31.86
CA ALA A 349 6.86 -3.04 31.27
C ALA A 349 7.97 -3.18 32.32
N GLN A 350 8.01 -2.28 33.30
CA GLN A 350 9.04 -2.26 34.35
C GLN A 350 8.93 -3.42 35.36
N THR A 351 7.79 -4.09 35.44
CA THR A 351 7.64 -5.33 36.24
C THR A 351 8.45 -6.49 35.65
N TYR A 352 8.73 -6.47 34.34
CA TYR A 352 9.36 -7.60 33.62
C TYR A 352 10.66 -7.24 32.90
N LEU A 353 10.91 -5.96 32.66
CA LEU A 353 12.02 -5.45 31.85
C LEU A 353 12.78 -4.33 32.58
N PRO A 354 14.07 -4.11 32.26
CA PRO A 354 14.82 -2.97 32.80
C PRO A 354 14.13 -1.63 32.49
N PRO A 355 14.31 -0.59 33.33
CA PRO A 355 13.67 0.72 33.14
C PRO A 355 13.89 1.35 31.76
N ALA A 356 15.06 1.13 31.15
CA ALA A 356 15.40 1.63 29.82
C ALA A 356 14.47 1.09 28.70
N ALA A 357 13.88 -0.10 28.91
CA ALA A 357 13.00 -0.77 27.96
C ALA A 357 11.53 -0.31 28.02
N ALA A 358 11.18 0.58 28.96
CA ALA A 358 9.83 1.08 29.13
C ALA A 358 9.45 2.09 28.02
N PRO A 359 8.25 2.00 27.41
CA PRO A 359 7.82 2.91 26.34
C PRO A 359 7.85 4.38 26.78
N ARG A 360 8.34 5.29 25.93
CA ARG A 360 8.32 6.74 26.18
C ARG A 360 7.22 7.46 25.40
N GLU A 361 6.61 6.77 24.45
CA GLU A 361 5.49 7.25 23.66
C GLU A 361 4.50 6.11 23.45
N LEU A 362 3.21 6.44 23.40
CA LEU A 362 2.11 5.54 23.11
C LEU A 362 1.33 6.12 21.94
N GLU A 363 1.16 5.32 20.89
CA GLU A 363 0.26 5.64 19.79
C GLU A 363 -0.88 4.62 19.77
N LEU A 364 -2.12 5.10 19.83
CA LEU A 364 -3.30 4.25 19.73
C LEU A 364 -3.78 4.18 18.30
N VAL A 365 -3.87 2.97 17.75
CA VAL A 365 -4.33 2.73 16.37
C VAL A 365 -5.51 1.75 16.36
N SER A 366 -6.38 1.86 15.35
CA SER A 366 -7.50 0.93 15.18
C SER A 366 -7.05 -0.46 14.70
N ALA A 367 -5.94 -0.52 13.96
CA ALA A 367 -5.27 -1.75 13.51
C ALA A 367 -3.77 -1.50 13.25
N ILE A 368 -2.95 -2.53 13.42
CA ILE A 368 -1.53 -2.48 13.05
C ILE A 368 -1.41 -2.48 11.51
N PRO A 369 -0.73 -1.50 10.88
CA PRO A 369 -0.42 -1.51 9.45
C PRO A 369 0.44 -2.71 9.07
N LEU A 370 0.10 -3.38 7.96
CA LEU A 370 0.75 -4.62 7.52
C LEU A 370 1.31 -4.51 6.11
N LEU A 371 2.44 -5.17 5.86
CA LEU A 371 2.98 -5.46 4.53
C LEU A 371 2.09 -6.47 3.80
N ALA A 372 2.26 -6.59 2.47
CA ALA A 372 1.56 -7.60 1.65
C ALA A 372 1.78 -9.06 2.11
N SER A 373 2.84 -9.32 2.87
CA SER A 373 3.12 -10.64 3.49
C SER A 373 2.30 -10.93 4.74
N GLY A 374 1.52 -9.96 5.25
CA GLY A 374 0.77 -10.05 6.49
C GLY A 374 1.55 -9.71 7.77
N LYS A 375 2.82 -9.30 7.63
CA LYS A 375 3.69 -8.85 8.74
C LYS A 375 3.53 -7.35 9.02
N PRO A 376 3.75 -6.85 10.25
CA PRO A 376 3.72 -5.41 10.54
C PRO A 376 4.67 -4.57 9.70
N ASP A 377 4.19 -3.43 9.19
CA ASP A 377 4.98 -2.43 8.48
C ASP A 377 5.69 -1.50 9.48
N ARG A 378 6.83 -1.96 10.00
CA ARG A 378 7.58 -1.24 11.03
C ARG A 378 8.23 0.04 10.52
N ALA A 379 8.55 0.11 9.23
CA ALA A 379 9.12 1.31 8.63
C ALA A 379 8.10 2.44 8.65
N GLN A 380 6.85 2.14 8.29
CA GLN A 380 5.75 3.08 8.44
C GLN A 380 5.54 3.48 9.91
N LEU A 381 5.48 2.50 10.81
CA LEU A 381 5.22 2.73 12.24
C LEU A 381 6.32 3.55 12.95
N ALA A 382 7.55 3.53 12.48
CA ALA A 382 8.66 4.33 13.03
C ALA A 382 8.57 5.84 12.72
N THR A 383 7.52 6.30 12.02
CA THR A 383 7.35 7.72 11.63
C THR A 383 6.30 8.44 12.53
N PRO A 384 6.53 9.68 13.03
CA PRO A 384 5.61 10.36 13.99
C PRO A 384 4.29 10.92 13.39
N THR A 385 3.24 11.06 14.22
CA THR A 385 1.95 11.73 13.92
C THR A 385 1.68 12.94 14.83
N ALA A 386 1.03 14.02 14.36
CA ALA A 386 0.85 15.30 15.10
C ALA A 386 -0.57 15.53 15.67
N SER A 387 -0.71 16.18 16.85
CA SER A 387 -1.98 16.50 17.55
C SER A 387 -2.19 18.02 17.81
N PRO A 388 -3.43 18.60 17.80
CA PRO A 388 -3.67 20.05 17.97
C PRO A 388 -4.55 20.49 19.17
N GLY A 389 -4.44 21.76 19.60
CA GLY A 389 -5.25 22.38 20.67
C GLY A 389 -5.70 23.85 20.42
N ALA A 390 -7.00 24.09 20.67
CA ALA A 390 -7.78 25.28 21.11
C ALA A 390 -7.62 26.71 20.50
N ALA A 391 -8.75 27.27 20.05
CA ALA A 391 -9.03 28.69 19.68
C ALA A 391 -9.82 29.44 20.80
N PRO A 392 -10.12 30.76 20.69
CA PRO A 392 -11.49 31.17 20.28
C PRO A 392 -11.75 32.57 19.64
N SER A 393 -12.87 32.64 18.87
CA SER A 393 -13.89 33.75 18.73
C SER A 393 -13.61 35.02 17.87
N ALA A 394 -14.54 35.71 17.18
CA ALA A 394 -15.94 35.51 16.70
C ALA A 394 -16.39 36.71 15.78
N ARG A 395 -17.62 36.63 15.22
CA ARG A 395 -18.56 37.70 14.71
C ARG A 395 -18.33 38.30 13.30
N HIS A 396 -19.31 38.68 12.44
CA HIS A 396 -20.75 38.41 12.19
C HIS A 396 -21.17 39.20 10.89
N ALA A 397 -22.23 38.75 10.19
CA ALA A 397 -23.27 39.50 9.42
C ALA A 397 -23.24 39.72 7.86
N VAL A 398 -24.04 38.91 7.12
CA VAL A 398 -25.34 39.17 6.39
C VAL A 398 -25.47 40.01 5.08
N GLY A 399 -25.84 39.31 3.97
CA GLY A 399 -26.97 39.53 2.99
C GLY A 399 -26.84 40.54 1.81
N PRO A 400 -27.79 40.61 0.83
CA PRO A 400 -28.59 39.56 0.11
C PRO A 400 -28.91 39.80 -1.42
N ARG A 401 -29.32 38.73 -2.14
CA ARG A 401 -30.40 38.50 -3.18
C ARG A 401 -30.60 39.27 -4.53
N GLY A 402 -30.97 38.48 -5.57
CA GLY A 402 -31.92 38.76 -6.69
C GLY A 402 -31.55 38.05 -8.03
N GLU A 403 -32.21 36.96 -8.51
CA GLU A 403 -33.39 36.83 -9.44
C GLU A 403 -33.27 37.60 -10.79
N ASP A 404 -33.66 37.16 -12.00
CA ASP A 404 -34.28 35.97 -12.64
C ASP A 404 -34.32 36.23 -14.18
N ARG A 405 -34.59 35.18 -15.00
CA ARG A 405 -35.26 35.12 -16.34
C ARG A 405 -34.52 34.74 -17.65
N SER A 406 -34.74 33.47 -18.00
CA SER A 406 -35.19 32.80 -19.25
C SER A 406 -35.40 33.54 -20.60
N THR A 407 -35.00 32.93 -21.74
CA THR A 407 -35.80 32.28 -22.85
C THR A 407 -34.89 31.98 -24.08
N GLU A 408 -34.74 30.72 -24.56
CA GLU A 408 -35.41 30.05 -25.74
C GLU A 408 -35.35 30.84 -27.08
N THR A 409 -35.05 30.35 -28.30
CA THR A 409 -34.85 29.03 -28.96
C THR A 409 -34.32 29.30 -30.40
N LEU A 410 -33.57 28.40 -31.06
CA LEU A 410 -33.80 28.00 -32.48
C LEU A 410 -32.82 26.92 -33.00
N THR A 411 -33.42 25.94 -33.67
CA THR A 411 -32.93 24.64 -34.11
C THR A 411 -32.39 24.65 -35.56
N ARG A 412 -31.39 23.81 -35.88
CA ARG A 412 -31.33 23.06 -37.15
C ARG A 412 -30.30 21.93 -37.13
N TRP A 413 -30.73 20.71 -37.47
CA TRP A 413 -29.92 19.49 -37.55
C TRP A 413 -29.42 19.22 -38.97
N CYS A 414 -28.20 18.69 -39.08
CA CYS A 414 -27.72 17.94 -40.23
C CYS A 414 -26.99 16.69 -39.71
N THR A 415 -27.32 15.53 -40.28
CA THR A 415 -26.86 14.18 -39.93
C THR A 415 -25.37 13.96 -40.16
N ALA A 416 -24.64 13.59 -39.11
CA ALA A 416 -23.37 12.87 -39.17
C ALA A 416 -23.30 11.93 -37.95
N GLU A 417 -22.61 10.80 -38.13
CA GLU A 417 -22.36 9.69 -37.20
C GLU A 417 -22.58 10.01 -35.71
N ARG A 418 -23.33 9.15 -34.99
CA ARG A 418 -23.55 9.28 -33.54
C ARG A 418 -22.23 9.11 -32.79
N THR A 419 -21.44 10.18 -32.74
CA THR A 419 -20.50 10.46 -31.68
C THR A 419 -21.34 10.65 -30.43
N THR A 420 -21.21 9.75 -29.46
CA THR A 420 -21.76 9.96 -28.12
C THR A 420 -21.21 11.28 -27.60
N MET A 421 -22.04 12.32 -27.54
CA MET A 421 -21.64 13.62 -26.98
C MET A 421 -21.14 13.43 -25.55
N VAL A 422 -19.87 13.78 -25.31
CA VAL A 422 -19.18 13.61 -24.03
C VAL A 422 -19.70 14.62 -22.98
N SER A 423 -19.83 15.89 -23.39
CA SER A 423 -20.41 16.98 -22.62
C SER A 423 -20.70 18.14 -23.58
N GLU A 424 -21.64 19.02 -23.25
CA GLU A 424 -21.91 20.20 -24.09
C GLU A 424 -20.73 21.18 -24.17
N LEU A 425 -19.88 21.27 -23.15
CA LEU A 425 -18.64 22.07 -23.18
C LEU A 425 -17.46 21.38 -23.88
N PHE A 426 -17.60 20.10 -24.23
CA PHE A 426 -16.49 19.31 -24.78
C PHE A 426 -16.36 19.53 -26.29
N ASP A 427 -15.23 20.10 -26.73
CA ASP A 427 -14.91 20.20 -28.15
C ASP A 427 -14.08 18.99 -28.64
N PRO A 428 -14.65 18.06 -29.42
CA PRO A 428 -13.92 16.88 -29.91
C PRO A 428 -12.74 17.22 -30.83
N ARG A 429 -12.63 18.46 -31.31
CA ARG A 429 -11.48 18.91 -32.14
C ARG A 429 -10.26 19.26 -31.31
N GLU A 430 -10.42 19.42 -29.99
CA GLU A 430 -9.32 19.74 -29.05
C GLU A 430 -8.82 18.50 -28.32
N TRP A 431 -9.60 17.42 -28.31
CA TRP A 431 -9.42 16.27 -27.42
C TRP A 431 -9.40 14.93 -28.15
N LYS A 432 -8.51 14.03 -27.71
CA LYS A 432 -8.51 12.61 -28.11
C LYS A 432 -8.64 11.71 -26.87
N PRO A 433 -9.40 10.61 -26.92
CA PRO A 433 -9.41 9.62 -25.84
C PRO A 433 -7.99 9.11 -25.54
N VAL A 434 -7.72 8.79 -24.27
CA VAL A 434 -6.47 8.12 -23.88
C VAL A 434 -6.66 6.62 -23.98
N ASP A 435 -5.85 5.95 -24.80
CA ASP A 435 -5.93 4.51 -25.03
C ASP A 435 -5.64 3.69 -23.76
N GLY A 436 -6.22 2.48 -23.70
CA GLY A 436 -5.99 1.54 -22.58
C GLY A 436 -6.85 1.79 -21.34
N PHE A 437 -7.84 2.67 -21.44
CA PHE A 437 -8.79 2.99 -20.37
C PHE A 437 -10.24 2.86 -20.85
N GLU A 438 -10.96 1.89 -20.29
CA GLU A 438 -12.40 1.70 -20.51
C GLU A 438 -13.16 2.20 -19.28
N PHE A 439 -13.14 3.52 -19.07
CA PHE A 439 -13.83 4.14 -17.94
C PHE A 439 -15.32 4.39 -18.24
N THR A 440 -16.12 4.36 -17.20
CA THR A 440 -17.59 4.42 -17.28
C THR A 440 -18.14 5.60 -16.48
N ASP A 441 -17.63 5.80 -15.26
CA ASP A 441 -18.01 6.88 -14.36
C ASP A 441 -17.10 8.12 -14.50
N VAL A 442 -16.00 8.00 -15.26
CA VAL A 442 -15.06 9.08 -15.61
C VAL A 442 -14.80 9.06 -17.12
N THR A 443 -14.56 10.23 -17.72
CA THR A 443 -14.00 10.32 -19.07
C THR A 443 -12.57 10.84 -19.02
N TYR A 444 -11.70 10.31 -19.89
CA TYR A 444 -10.28 10.63 -19.88
C TYR A 444 -9.75 10.92 -21.29
N HIS A 445 -9.32 12.16 -21.50
CA HIS A 445 -8.90 12.66 -22.80
C HIS A 445 -7.57 13.41 -22.71
N ARG A 446 -6.81 13.41 -23.79
CA ARG A 446 -5.58 14.19 -23.99
C ARG A 446 -5.83 15.29 -25.02
N ALA A 447 -5.32 16.48 -24.74
CA ALA A 447 -5.37 17.58 -25.69
C ALA A 447 -4.51 17.24 -26.93
N ILE A 448 -4.99 17.60 -28.11
CA ILE A 448 -4.33 17.22 -29.38
C ILE A 448 -2.99 17.93 -29.53
N ASP A 449 -2.94 19.23 -29.23
CA ASP A 449 -1.79 20.09 -29.54
C ASP A 449 -0.95 20.48 -28.32
N GLN A 450 -1.21 19.88 -27.14
CA GLN A 450 -0.46 20.19 -25.92
C GLN A 450 -0.41 19.05 -24.90
N GLY A 451 0.54 19.15 -23.98
CA GLY A 451 0.75 18.23 -22.86
C GLY A 451 -0.29 18.34 -21.75
N THR A 452 -1.59 18.29 -22.08
CA THR A 452 -2.69 18.45 -21.12
C THR A 452 -3.64 17.27 -21.21
N VAL A 453 -4.18 16.84 -20.07
CA VAL A 453 -5.26 15.86 -20.04
C VAL A 453 -6.50 16.41 -19.33
N ARG A 454 -7.67 15.98 -19.78
CA ARG A 454 -8.99 16.24 -19.20
C ARG A 454 -9.50 14.96 -18.55
N ILE A 455 -9.73 15.02 -17.24
CA ILE A 455 -10.38 13.99 -16.45
C ILE A 455 -11.73 14.56 -16.00
N ALA A 456 -12.84 13.93 -16.36
CA ALA A 456 -14.16 14.44 -15.97
C ALA A 456 -15.06 13.37 -15.37
N PHE A 457 -15.72 13.67 -14.26
CA PHE A 457 -16.81 12.83 -13.74
C PHE A 457 -17.91 12.70 -14.78
N ASN A 458 -18.45 11.49 -14.95
CA ASN A 458 -19.37 11.13 -16.03
C ASN A 458 -20.64 10.47 -15.49
N ARG A 459 -21.23 11.07 -14.45
CA ARG A 459 -22.52 10.64 -13.88
C ARG A 459 -23.47 11.84 -13.75
N PRO A 460 -23.76 12.56 -14.86
CA PRO A 460 -24.41 13.87 -14.79
C PRO A 460 -25.84 13.80 -14.20
N THR A 461 -26.57 12.72 -14.44
CA THR A 461 -27.95 12.49 -13.93
C THR A 461 -28.05 12.45 -12.41
N VAL A 462 -26.92 12.27 -11.72
CA VAL A 462 -26.81 12.23 -10.25
C VAL A 462 -25.82 13.29 -9.76
N ARG A 463 -25.71 14.40 -10.51
CA ARG A 463 -24.84 15.54 -10.22
C ARG A 463 -23.39 15.14 -10.02
N ASN A 464 -22.92 14.20 -10.82
CA ASN A 464 -21.55 13.68 -10.79
C ASN A 464 -21.13 13.22 -9.39
N ALA A 465 -22.07 12.76 -8.56
CA ALA A 465 -21.75 12.18 -7.27
C ALA A 465 -20.84 10.96 -7.47
N PHE A 466 -19.78 10.82 -6.68
CA PHE A 466 -18.87 9.69 -6.80
C PHE A 466 -19.32 8.51 -5.93
N ARG A 467 -19.20 7.30 -6.47
CA ARG A 467 -19.24 6.04 -5.73
C ARG A 467 -17.82 5.44 -5.70
N PRO A 468 -17.58 4.35 -4.95
CA PRO A 468 -16.25 3.73 -4.90
C PRO A 468 -15.60 3.47 -6.26
N HIS A 469 -16.38 2.93 -7.21
CA HIS A 469 -15.95 2.70 -8.59
C HIS A 469 -15.49 3.99 -9.31
N THR A 470 -16.24 5.09 -9.16
CA THR A 470 -15.88 6.40 -9.72
C THR A 470 -14.51 6.87 -9.20
N VAL A 471 -14.26 6.68 -7.90
CA VAL A 471 -12.98 7.06 -7.27
C VAL A 471 -11.84 6.18 -7.75
N ASP A 472 -12.08 4.89 -7.97
CA ASP A 472 -11.08 3.96 -8.52
C ASP A 472 -10.66 4.36 -9.95
N GLU A 473 -11.62 4.73 -10.81
CA GLU A 473 -11.33 5.25 -12.16
C GLU A 473 -10.58 6.58 -12.11
N LEU A 474 -11.00 7.52 -11.25
CA LEU A 474 -10.33 8.80 -11.04
C LEU A 474 -8.88 8.63 -10.60
N CYS A 475 -8.63 7.79 -9.59
CA CYS A 475 -7.28 7.50 -9.09
C CYS A 475 -6.39 6.89 -10.18
N ARG A 476 -6.93 5.99 -11.01
CA ARG A 476 -6.18 5.42 -12.15
C ARG A 476 -5.82 6.47 -13.19
N ALA A 477 -6.74 7.37 -13.53
CA ALA A 477 -6.47 8.46 -14.47
C ALA A 477 -5.42 9.45 -13.93
N LEU A 478 -5.53 9.82 -12.65
CA LEU A 478 -4.58 10.72 -11.97
C LEU A 478 -3.18 10.10 -11.84
N ASP A 479 -3.07 8.82 -11.48
CA ASP A 479 -1.78 8.14 -11.36
C ASP A 479 -1.10 7.97 -12.74
N HIS A 480 -1.87 7.70 -13.80
CA HIS A 480 -1.36 7.74 -15.16
C HIS A 480 -0.83 9.13 -15.53
N ALA A 481 -1.63 10.18 -15.31
CA ALA A 481 -1.22 11.56 -15.58
C ALA A 481 0.04 11.98 -14.81
N ARG A 482 0.19 11.50 -13.56
CA ARG A 482 1.37 11.73 -12.71
C ARG A 482 2.66 11.17 -13.33
N GLN A 483 2.59 9.98 -13.90
CA GLN A 483 3.75 9.22 -14.39
C GLN A 483 4.16 9.60 -15.80
N TRP A 484 3.21 10.06 -16.63
CA TRP A 484 3.48 10.38 -18.02
C TRP A 484 4.30 11.66 -18.18
N ARG A 485 5.40 11.56 -18.93
CA ARG A 485 6.38 12.67 -19.04
C ARG A 485 5.86 13.84 -19.86
N GLU A 486 5.07 13.56 -20.89
CA GLU A 486 4.53 14.55 -21.83
C GLU A 486 3.33 15.34 -21.28
N ILE A 487 2.76 14.92 -20.14
CA ILE A 487 1.65 15.64 -19.49
C ILE A 487 2.26 16.65 -18.53
N GLY A 488 2.01 17.94 -18.70
CA GLY A 488 2.40 19.02 -17.78
C GLY A 488 1.25 19.56 -16.93
N CYS A 489 0.00 19.41 -17.38
CA CYS A 489 -1.19 19.92 -16.71
C CYS A 489 -2.36 18.93 -16.77
N VAL A 490 -3.17 18.89 -15.71
CA VAL A 490 -4.41 18.11 -15.61
C VAL A 490 -5.59 19.08 -15.45
N LEU A 491 -6.64 18.90 -16.23
CA LEU A 491 -7.94 19.54 -16.04
C LEU A 491 -8.89 18.53 -15.41
N LEU A 492 -9.43 18.86 -14.23
CA LEU A 492 -10.39 18.03 -13.51
C LEU A 492 -11.77 18.71 -13.53
N THR A 493 -12.77 18.07 -14.12
CA THR A 493 -14.11 18.67 -14.34
C THR A 493 -15.24 17.64 -14.17
N GLY A 494 -16.48 18.02 -14.52
CA GLY A 494 -17.63 17.13 -14.60
C GLY A 494 -18.35 17.29 -15.94
N ASN A 495 -18.73 16.17 -16.57
CA ASN A 495 -19.55 16.18 -17.77
C ASN A 495 -20.98 16.59 -17.42
N GLY A 496 -21.65 17.21 -18.37
CA GLY A 496 -23.02 17.70 -18.26
C GLY A 496 -23.50 18.37 -19.56
N PRO A 497 -24.72 18.94 -19.54
CA PRO A 497 -25.62 19.00 -18.39
C PRO A 497 -26.26 17.63 -18.07
N SER A 498 -26.89 17.53 -16.90
CA SER A 498 -27.75 16.40 -16.53
C SER A 498 -28.92 16.29 -17.51
N SER A 499 -29.09 15.12 -18.13
CA SER A 499 -30.25 14.84 -18.99
C SER A 499 -31.57 14.79 -18.23
N LYS A 500 -31.54 14.72 -16.88
CA LYS A 500 -32.73 14.68 -16.03
C LYS A 500 -33.38 16.05 -15.87
N ASP A 501 -32.58 17.10 -15.74
CA ASP A 501 -33.03 18.41 -15.28
C ASP A 501 -32.22 19.59 -15.86
N GLY A 502 -31.38 19.34 -16.88
CA GLY A 502 -30.52 20.36 -17.51
C GLY A 502 -29.42 20.90 -16.60
N GLY A 503 -29.26 20.34 -15.40
CA GLY A 503 -28.41 20.94 -14.40
C GLY A 503 -26.94 20.51 -14.49
N TRP A 504 -26.04 21.44 -14.20
CA TRP A 504 -24.60 21.22 -14.23
C TRP A 504 -24.03 20.83 -12.87
N ALA A 505 -22.95 20.05 -12.87
CA ALA A 505 -22.18 19.74 -11.68
C ALA A 505 -20.73 19.44 -12.04
N PHE A 506 -19.79 19.99 -11.26
CA PHE A 506 -18.46 19.40 -11.17
C PHE A 506 -18.59 18.03 -10.49
N CYS A 507 -18.98 18.06 -9.22
CA CYS A 507 -19.22 16.90 -8.39
C CYS A 507 -20.00 17.33 -7.14
N SER A 508 -21.07 16.60 -6.82
CA SER A 508 -21.89 16.85 -5.61
C SER A 508 -21.43 16.07 -4.37
N GLY A 509 -20.25 15.45 -4.42
CA GLY A 509 -19.67 14.66 -3.33
C GLY A 509 -19.98 13.18 -3.44
N GLY A 510 -19.94 12.47 -2.31
CA GLY A 510 -20.18 11.05 -2.29
C GLY A 510 -21.66 10.71 -2.47
N ASP A 511 -21.94 9.70 -3.30
CA ASP A 511 -23.28 9.23 -3.61
C ASP A 511 -23.93 8.59 -2.37
N GLN A 512 -24.80 9.35 -1.70
CA GLN A 512 -25.41 8.93 -0.43
C GLN A 512 -26.23 7.64 -0.55
N ARG A 513 -26.70 7.29 -1.75
CA ARG A 513 -27.50 6.07 -1.99
C ARG A 513 -26.69 4.78 -1.79
N VAL A 514 -25.36 4.86 -1.90
CA VAL A 514 -24.46 3.72 -1.70
C VAL A 514 -23.67 3.82 -0.39
N ARG A 515 -24.06 4.73 0.51
CA ARG A 515 -23.44 4.89 1.84
C ARG A 515 -24.16 4.00 2.86
N GLY A 516 -23.46 2.96 3.34
CA GLY A 516 -23.93 2.07 4.40
C GLY A 516 -23.31 2.39 5.77
N LYS A 517 -23.60 1.55 6.78
CA LYS A 517 -23.07 1.65 8.16
C LYS A 517 -21.54 1.72 8.22
N HIS A 518 -20.87 1.13 7.24
CA HIS A 518 -19.41 1.02 7.19
C HIS A 518 -18.75 2.00 6.19
N GLY A 519 -19.50 2.97 5.63
CA GLY A 519 -19.02 3.89 4.60
C GLY A 519 -19.59 3.60 3.21
N TYR A 520 -18.96 4.10 2.15
CA TYR A 520 -19.41 3.91 0.76
C TYR A 520 -19.11 2.49 0.27
N GLN A 521 -20.15 1.81 -0.22
CA GLN A 521 -20.12 0.40 -0.64
C GLN A 521 -20.08 0.28 -2.17
N TYR A 522 -19.48 -0.80 -2.66
CA TYR A 522 -19.52 -1.14 -4.08
C TYR A 522 -20.89 -1.74 -4.42
N THR A 523 -21.40 -1.37 -5.59
CA THR A 523 -22.66 -1.89 -6.14
C THR A 523 -22.43 -2.20 -7.60
N ASP A 524 -22.72 -3.42 -8.03
CA ASP A 524 -22.53 -3.83 -9.44
C ASP A 524 -23.45 -3.03 -10.38
N ASP A 525 -24.67 -2.68 -9.94
CA ASP A 525 -25.72 -2.17 -10.84
C ASP A 525 -26.35 -0.82 -10.39
N GLY A 526 -25.81 -0.17 -9.37
CA GLY A 526 -26.30 1.15 -8.89
C GLY A 526 -27.69 1.17 -8.25
N THR A 527 -28.35 0.02 -8.05
CA THR A 527 -29.67 -0.08 -7.40
C THR A 527 -29.81 -1.20 -6.36
N SER A 528 -28.84 -2.10 -6.21
CA SER A 528 -28.87 -3.20 -5.25
C SER A 528 -27.72 -3.09 -4.23
N VAL A 529 -28.07 -3.06 -2.93
CA VAL A 529 -27.12 -3.16 -1.83
C VAL A 529 -26.91 -4.65 -1.54
N ALA A 530 -26.09 -5.31 -2.35
CA ALA A 530 -25.57 -6.63 -2.02
C ALA A 530 -24.27 -6.44 -1.23
N ILE A 531 -24.28 -6.80 0.05
CA ILE A 531 -23.09 -6.75 0.90
C ILE A 531 -22.22 -7.96 0.55
N ALA A 532 -21.19 -7.76 -0.27
CA ALA A 532 -20.04 -8.66 -0.30
C ALA A 532 -19.24 -8.44 1.00
N PRO A 533 -19.05 -9.47 1.86
CA PRO A 533 -18.43 -9.32 3.19
C PRO A 533 -16.96 -8.84 3.16
N ASP A 534 -16.29 -8.87 2.00
CA ASP A 534 -14.88 -8.54 1.80
C ASP A 534 -14.62 -7.07 1.41
N GLN A 535 -15.68 -6.26 1.24
CA GLN A 535 -15.60 -4.84 0.86
C GLN A 535 -16.29 -3.95 1.89
N ALA A 536 -15.69 -3.86 3.09
CA ALA A 536 -16.06 -2.83 4.06
C ALA A 536 -16.01 -1.45 3.38
N GLY A 537 -16.98 -0.58 3.72
CA GLY A 537 -17.12 0.71 3.05
C GLY A 537 -15.82 1.52 3.11
N ARG A 538 -15.45 2.13 1.97
CA ARG A 538 -14.17 2.84 1.83
C ARG A 538 -14.37 4.35 1.83
N LEU A 539 -13.45 5.05 2.50
CA LEU A 539 -13.26 6.50 2.39
C LEU A 539 -11.98 6.77 1.57
N HIS A 540 -11.88 6.23 0.36
CA HIS A 540 -10.66 6.33 -0.46
C HIS A 540 -10.63 7.54 -1.40
N ILE A 541 -11.63 8.43 -1.35
CA ILE A 541 -11.53 9.74 -2.01
C ILE A 541 -10.32 10.55 -1.51
N LEU A 542 -9.89 10.30 -0.27
CA LEU A 542 -8.67 10.89 0.30
C LEU A 542 -7.40 10.50 -0.47
N GLU A 543 -7.41 9.36 -1.19
CA GLU A 543 -6.29 8.99 -2.07
C GLU A 543 -6.23 9.85 -3.32
N ALA A 544 -7.38 10.19 -3.91
CA ALA A 544 -7.43 11.13 -5.02
C ALA A 544 -6.90 12.51 -4.58
N GLN A 545 -7.28 12.97 -3.38
CA GLN A 545 -6.76 14.21 -2.81
C GLN A 545 -5.22 14.16 -2.65
N ARG A 546 -4.69 13.08 -2.08
CA ARG A 546 -3.23 12.87 -1.94
C ARG A 546 -2.51 12.82 -3.30
N LEU A 547 -3.07 12.13 -4.28
CA LEU A 547 -2.50 12.08 -5.64
C LEU A 547 -2.43 13.47 -6.26
N ILE A 548 -3.47 14.29 -6.12
CA ILE A 548 -3.49 15.68 -6.61
C ILE A 548 -2.40 16.51 -5.92
N ARG A 549 -2.26 16.43 -4.59
CA ARG A 549 -1.26 17.22 -3.85
C ARG A 549 0.18 16.79 -4.12
N PHE A 550 0.42 15.49 -4.21
CA PHE A 550 1.78 14.94 -4.27
C PHE A 550 2.30 14.77 -5.70
N MET A 551 1.45 14.92 -6.73
CA MET A 551 1.95 14.94 -8.10
C MET A 551 2.69 16.24 -8.41
N GLY A 552 3.80 16.12 -9.13
CA GLY A 552 4.58 17.26 -9.61
C GLY A 552 3.99 17.97 -10.83
N LYS A 553 2.68 17.87 -11.06
CA LYS A 553 1.95 18.43 -12.21
C LYS A 553 0.85 19.35 -11.68
N VAL A 554 0.57 20.44 -12.40
CA VAL A 554 -0.49 21.38 -12.00
C VAL A 554 -1.85 20.78 -12.35
N VAL A 555 -2.79 20.87 -11.41
CA VAL A 555 -4.18 20.40 -11.55
C VAL A 555 -5.11 21.59 -11.43
N ILE A 556 -5.86 21.86 -12.50
CA ILE A 556 -6.87 22.91 -12.57
C ILE A 556 -8.25 22.27 -12.44
N CYS A 557 -9.02 22.64 -11.42
CA CYS A 557 -10.43 22.29 -11.30
C CYS A 557 -11.28 23.22 -12.17
N LEU A 558 -12.13 22.65 -13.00
CA LEU A 558 -13.15 23.39 -13.75
C LEU A 558 -14.51 23.08 -13.12
N VAL A 559 -15.20 24.14 -12.72
CA VAL A 559 -16.48 24.04 -12.03
C VAL A 559 -17.59 24.51 -12.96
N PRO A 560 -18.16 23.61 -13.80
CA PRO A 560 -19.25 23.96 -14.69
C PRO A 560 -20.60 24.12 -13.96
N GLY A 561 -20.70 23.68 -12.70
CA GLY A 561 -21.93 23.67 -11.93
C GLY A 561 -21.69 23.42 -10.44
N TRP A 562 -22.56 22.67 -9.77
CA TRP A 562 -22.39 22.31 -8.37
C TRP A 562 -21.03 21.67 -8.05
N ALA A 563 -20.32 22.24 -7.06
CA ALA A 563 -19.22 21.65 -6.33
C ALA A 563 -19.64 21.57 -4.85
N ALA A 564 -20.13 20.40 -4.43
CA ALA A 564 -20.72 20.22 -3.10
C ALA A 564 -20.12 19.03 -2.35
N GLY A 565 -20.19 19.04 -1.01
CA GLY A 565 -19.73 17.90 -0.20
C GLY A 565 -18.25 17.59 -0.43
N GLY A 566 -17.93 16.31 -0.64
CA GLY A 566 -16.59 15.90 -1.06
C GLY A 566 -16.14 16.45 -2.43
N GLY A 567 -17.06 16.85 -3.31
CA GLY A 567 -16.74 17.53 -4.58
C GLY A 567 -16.25 18.96 -4.35
N HIS A 568 -16.75 19.64 -3.32
CA HIS A 568 -16.17 20.90 -2.86
C HIS A 568 -14.74 20.67 -2.35
N SER A 569 -14.52 19.68 -1.49
CA SER A 569 -13.17 19.35 -0.99
C SER A 569 -12.19 19.01 -2.13
N LEU A 570 -12.66 18.37 -3.20
CA LEU A 570 -11.82 18.10 -4.37
C LEU A 570 -11.39 19.37 -5.11
N HIS A 571 -12.26 20.37 -5.29
CA HIS A 571 -11.83 21.63 -5.89
C HIS A 571 -10.78 22.31 -5.02
N VAL A 572 -10.96 22.26 -3.69
CA VAL A 572 -10.08 22.93 -2.71
C VAL A 572 -8.67 22.38 -2.81
N VAL A 573 -8.55 21.07 -3.08
CA VAL A 573 -7.28 20.37 -3.20
C VAL A 573 -6.57 20.61 -4.53
N CYS A 574 -7.29 21.01 -5.59
CA CYS A 574 -6.68 21.40 -6.85
C CYS A 574 -5.83 22.67 -6.69
N ASP A 575 -4.82 22.83 -7.54
CA ASP A 575 -3.89 23.96 -7.43
C ASP A 575 -4.54 25.28 -7.88
N LEU A 576 -5.48 25.19 -8.83
CA LEU A 576 -6.23 26.31 -9.38
C LEU A 576 -7.68 25.90 -9.62
N THR A 577 -8.61 26.86 -9.53
CA THR A 577 -10.03 26.66 -9.84
C THR A 577 -10.54 27.75 -10.77
N ILE A 578 -11.21 27.33 -11.86
CA ILE A 578 -11.96 28.21 -12.77
C ILE A 578 -13.43 27.81 -12.69
N ALA A 579 -14.32 28.78 -12.49
CA ALA A 579 -15.75 28.53 -12.28
C ALA A 579 -16.60 29.18 -13.36
N SER A 580 -17.68 28.50 -13.76
CA SER A 580 -18.74 29.09 -14.59
C SER A 580 -19.50 30.15 -13.81
N ARG A 581 -19.63 31.34 -14.39
CA ARG A 581 -20.39 32.46 -13.79
C ARG A 581 -21.86 32.12 -13.60
N GLU A 582 -22.45 31.43 -14.57
CA GLU A 582 -23.88 31.19 -14.70
C GLU A 582 -24.35 30.01 -13.86
N HIS A 583 -23.49 29.01 -13.65
CA HIS A 583 -23.91 27.71 -13.15
C HIS A 583 -23.15 27.24 -11.91
N ALA A 584 -21.92 27.73 -11.66
CA ALA A 584 -21.14 27.24 -10.54
C ALA A 584 -21.74 27.64 -9.19
N GLN A 585 -21.88 26.64 -8.32
CA GLN A 585 -22.41 26.80 -6.97
C GLN A 585 -21.55 25.97 -6.01
N PHE A 586 -21.17 26.57 -4.90
CA PHE A 586 -20.27 25.98 -3.91
C PHE A 586 -21.02 25.81 -2.59
N LYS A 587 -20.94 24.61 -2.03
CA LYS A 587 -21.64 24.28 -0.79
C LYS A 587 -20.90 23.19 -0.03
N GLN A 588 -20.89 23.26 1.30
CA GLN A 588 -20.47 22.13 2.10
C GLN A 588 -21.68 21.48 2.80
N THR A 589 -21.83 20.17 2.61
CA THR A 589 -22.98 19.39 3.08
C THR A 589 -22.58 18.30 4.06
N ASP A 590 -21.28 18.14 4.31
CA ASP A 590 -20.73 17.12 5.18
C ASP A 590 -21.43 17.08 6.55
N ALA A 591 -21.53 18.23 7.22
CA ALA A 591 -22.16 18.32 8.54
C ALA A 591 -23.65 17.94 8.52
N ASP A 592 -24.39 18.32 7.46
CA ASP A 592 -25.81 17.99 7.29
C ASP A 592 -26.06 16.47 7.21
N VAL A 593 -25.07 15.73 6.70
CA VAL A 593 -25.19 14.27 6.48
C VAL A 593 -24.37 13.46 7.49
N GLY A 594 -23.88 14.07 8.57
CA GLY A 594 -23.05 13.39 9.59
C GLY A 594 -21.70 12.91 9.06
N SER A 595 -21.12 13.65 8.12
CA SER A 595 -19.79 13.47 7.53
C SER A 595 -18.90 14.67 7.85
N PHE A 596 -17.59 14.57 7.64
CA PHE A 596 -16.66 15.68 7.77
C PHE A 596 -15.33 15.40 7.07
N ASP A 597 -14.83 16.36 6.29
CA ASP A 597 -13.43 16.41 5.84
C ASP A 597 -12.62 17.37 6.72
N GLY A 598 -12.02 16.83 7.78
CA GLY A 598 -11.17 17.57 8.71
C GLY A 598 -9.77 17.90 8.19
N GLY A 599 -9.38 17.36 7.02
CA GLY A 599 -8.05 17.48 6.45
C GLY A 599 -8.01 18.59 5.39
N PHE A 600 -7.75 18.20 4.15
CA PHE A 600 -7.65 19.17 3.06
C PHE A 600 -8.98 19.83 2.71
N GLY A 601 -10.13 19.26 3.08
CA GLY A 601 -11.42 19.91 2.86
C GLY A 601 -11.59 21.17 3.69
N SER A 602 -11.43 21.10 5.02
CA SER A 602 -11.68 22.23 5.92
C SER A 602 -10.41 23.00 6.32
N ALA A 603 -9.33 22.29 6.73
CA ALA A 603 -8.13 22.95 7.25
C ALA A 603 -7.34 23.66 6.14
N TYR A 604 -7.23 23.05 4.96
CA TYR A 604 -6.55 23.66 3.83
C TYR A 604 -7.39 24.78 3.18
N LEU A 605 -8.72 24.63 3.10
CA LEU A 605 -9.61 25.74 2.72
C LEU A 605 -9.40 26.96 3.62
N ALA A 606 -9.27 26.77 4.93
CA ALA A 606 -9.02 27.86 5.87
C ALA A 606 -7.69 28.61 5.63
N ARG A 607 -6.72 28.00 4.93
CA ARG A 607 -5.49 28.67 4.47
C ARG A 607 -5.75 29.53 3.23
N GLN A 608 -6.69 29.14 2.39
CA GLN A 608 -7.04 29.84 1.14
C GLN A 608 -7.98 31.02 1.40
N VAL A 609 -9.09 30.80 2.11
CA VAL A 609 -10.14 31.81 2.33
C VAL A 609 -10.11 32.45 3.72
N GLY A 610 -9.20 32.01 4.58
CA GLY A 610 -9.13 32.43 5.98
C GLY A 610 -10.12 31.71 6.89
N GLN A 611 -9.87 31.83 8.21
CA GLN A 611 -10.58 31.05 9.22
C GLN A 611 -12.08 31.33 9.32
N LYS A 612 -12.53 32.57 9.09
CA LYS A 612 -13.94 32.92 9.23
C LYS A 612 -14.78 32.35 8.09
N PHE A 613 -14.39 32.58 6.83
CA PHE A 613 -15.11 32.05 5.68
C PHE A 613 -15.10 30.51 5.64
N ALA A 614 -13.98 29.86 5.94
CA ALA A 614 -13.94 28.40 5.96
C ALA A 614 -14.90 27.80 7.01
N ARG A 615 -14.98 28.41 8.20
CA ARG A 615 -15.92 27.97 9.25
C ARG A 615 -17.36 28.29 8.90
N GLU A 616 -17.62 29.43 8.24
CA GLU A 616 -18.94 29.78 7.72
C GLU A 616 -19.42 28.73 6.72
N ILE A 617 -18.60 28.40 5.72
CA ILE A 617 -18.89 27.40 4.70
C ILE A 617 -19.22 26.04 5.33
N PHE A 618 -18.41 25.57 6.28
CA PHE A 618 -18.61 24.25 6.90
C PHE A 618 -19.72 24.21 7.96
N PHE A 619 -19.92 25.27 8.74
CA PHE A 619 -20.88 25.26 9.86
C PHE A 619 -22.27 25.77 9.51
N LEU A 620 -22.39 26.69 8.54
CA LEU A 620 -23.70 27.14 8.06
C LEU A 620 -24.19 26.24 6.92
N GLY A 621 -23.26 25.69 6.12
CA GLY A 621 -23.63 24.89 4.96
C GLY A 621 -24.42 25.70 3.93
N ASP A 622 -24.20 27.02 3.84
CA ASP A 622 -24.86 27.88 2.86
C ASP A 622 -24.32 27.66 1.44
N THR A 623 -25.08 28.12 0.44
CA THR A 623 -24.69 28.05 -0.97
C THR A 623 -24.06 29.37 -1.40
N TYR A 624 -22.94 29.28 -2.10
CA TYR A 624 -22.18 30.43 -2.60
C TYR A 624 -22.03 30.39 -4.12
N THR A 625 -22.19 31.55 -4.75
CA THR A 625 -22.01 31.71 -6.21
C THR A 625 -20.53 31.66 -6.61
N ALA A 626 -20.25 31.61 -7.91
CA ALA A 626 -18.90 31.75 -8.44
C ALA A 626 -18.21 33.05 -8.00
N ASP A 627 -18.93 34.17 -8.00
CA ASP A 627 -18.41 35.47 -7.60
C ASP A 627 -18.15 35.55 -6.09
N ASP A 628 -19.00 34.93 -5.26
CA ASP A 628 -18.74 34.79 -3.82
C ASP A 628 -17.46 33.97 -3.58
N ALA A 629 -17.33 32.82 -4.27
CA ALA A 629 -16.20 31.93 -4.15
C ALA A 629 -14.88 32.58 -4.60
N HIS A 630 -14.93 33.41 -5.64
CA HIS A 630 -13.80 34.21 -6.10
C HIS A 630 -13.43 35.30 -5.10
N ARG A 631 -14.42 36.06 -4.60
CA ARG A 631 -14.22 37.09 -3.56
C ARG A 631 -13.59 36.50 -2.29
N MET A 632 -14.00 35.30 -1.89
CA MET A 632 -13.46 34.60 -0.72
C MET A 632 -12.03 34.09 -0.94
N GLY A 633 -11.63 33.82 -2.19
CA GLY A 633 -10.29 33.33 -2.54
C GLY A 633 -10.19 31.81 -2.80
N MET A 634 -11.32 31.08 -2.87
CA MET A 634 -11.32 29.65 -3.23
C MET A 634 -11.42 29.38 -4.74
N VAL A 635 -11.73 30.42 -5.54
CA VAL A 635 -11.77 30.37 -7.02
C VAL A 635 -10.82 31.41 -7.60
N ASN A 636 -9.99 31.03 -8.57
CA ASN A 636 -9.02 31.94 -9.20
C ASN A 636 -9.64 32.79 -10.30
N SER A 637 -10.61 32.26 -11.05
CA SER A 637 -11.27 32.99 -12.14
C SER A 637 -12.72 32.56 -12.36
N VAL A 638 -13.57 33.52 -12.71
CA VAL A 638 -14.99 33.32 -13.02
C VAL A 638 -15.24 33.75 -14.46
N VAL A 639 -15.63 32.80 -15.31
CA VAL A 639 -15.75 32.99 -16.77
C VAL A 639 -17.15 32.61 -17.25
N PRO A 640 -17.60 33.13 -18.41
CA PRO A 640 -18.81 32.63 -19.05
C PRO A 640 -18.75 31.12 -19.24
N HIS A 641 -19.88 30.43 -19.05
CA HIS A 641 -19.94 28.97 -19.01
C HIS A 641 -19.36 28.35 -20.28
N ALA A 642 -19.73 28.90 -21.44
CA ALA A 642 -19.27 28.45 -22.76
C ALA A 642 -17.75 28.59 -22.97
N GLU A 643 -17.07 29.44 -22.18
CA GLU A 643 -15.63 29.69 -22.30
C GLU A 643 -14.81 28.88 -21.29
N LEU A 644 -15.45 28.09 -20.43
CA LEU A 644 -14.79 27.42 -19.30
C LEU A 644 -13.66 26.47 -19.73
N GLU A 645 -13.93 25.54 -20.66
CA GLU A 645 -12.91 24.60 -21.14
C GLU A 645 -11.83 25.29 -22.00
N THR A 646 -12.21 26.26 -22.84
CA THR A 646 -11.28 27.02 -23.68
C THR A 646 -10.30 27.85 -22.83
N THR A 647 -10.80 28.52 -21.79
CA THR A 647 -9.95 29.28 -20.86
C THR A 647 -8.99 28.36 -20.12
N ALA A 648 -9.47 27.20 -19.68
CA ALA A 648 -8.66 26.20 -19.00
C ALA A 648 -7.54 25.63 -19.89
N LEU A 649 -7.87 25.32 -21.14
CA LEU A 649 -6.89 24.88 -22.15
C LEU A 649 -5.82 25.94 -22.39
N HIS A 650 -6.21 27.22 -22.44
CA HIS A 650 -5.26 28.33 -22.54
C HIS A 650 -4.32 28.41 -21.34
N TRP A 651 -4.84 28.33 -20.10
CA TRP A 651 -4.01 28.33 -18.89
C TRP A 651 -3.07 27.13 -18.84
N ALA A 652 -3.55 25.95 -19.22
CA ALA A 652 -2.74 24.75 -19.33
C ALA A 652 -1.61 24.92 -20.37
N ALA A 653 -1.87 25.58 -21.51
CA ALA A 653 -0.84 25.93 -22.49
C ALA A 653 0.25 26.82 -21.88
N GLN A 654 -0.16 27.84 -21.12
CA GLN A 654 0.77 28.72 -20.42
C GLN A 654 1.61 28.00 -19.36
N ILE A 655 1.07 26.98 -18.69
CA ILE A 655 1.78 26.13 -17.73
C ILE A 655 2.81 25.25 -18.45
N ASN A 656 2.40 24.61 -19.56
CA ASN A 656 3.23 23.68 -20.33
C ASN A 656 4.43 24.35 -21.01
N ARG A 657 4.40 25.66 -21.23
CA ARG A 657 5.55 26.44 -21.75
C ARG A 657 6.64 26.73 -20.71
N LYS A 658 6.42 26.40 -19.44
CA LYS A 658 7.38 26.67 -18.34
C LYS A 658 8.21 25.43 -18.02
N SER A 659 9.32 25.62 -17.31
CA SER A 659 10.19 24.52 -16.87
C SER A 659 9.42 23.49 -16.04
N PRO A 660 9.38 22.20 -16.46
CA PRO A 660 8.70 21.15 -15.72
C PRO A 660 9.28 20.94 -14.31
N THR A 661 10.59 21.09 -14.16
CA THR A 661 11.27 21.01 -12.86
C THR A 661 10.87 22.18 -11.97
N ALA A 662 10.85 23.41 -12.50
CA ALA A 662 10.46 24.58 -11.72
C ALA A 662 9.00 24.49 -11.27
N GLN A 663 8.08 24.12 -12.17
CA GLN A 663 6.66 23.94 -11.83
C GLN A 663 6.45 22.91 -10.73
N ARG A 664 7.15 21.78 -10.82
CA ARG A 664 7.12 20.74 -9.79
C ARG A 664 7.63 21.26 -8.45
N MET A 665 8.79 21.90 -8.43
CA MET A 665 9.40 22.40 -7.19
C MET A 665 8.58 23.53 -6.56
N LEU A 666 7.98 24.41 -7.37
CA LEU A 666 7.06 25.44 -6.90
C LEU A 666 5.83 24.81 -6.24
N LYS A 667 5.18 23.84 -6.90
CA LYS A 667 4.04 23.13 -6.31
C LYS A 667 4.41 22.46 -4.98
N PHE A 668 5.55 21.77 -4.93
CA PHE A 668 6.01 21.16 -3.68
C PHE A 668 6.34 22.18 -2.60
N ALA A 669 6.89 23.35 -2.96
CA ALA A 669 7.14 24.43 -2.02
C ALA A 669 5.84 25.03 -1.45
N PHE A 670 4.81 25.22 -2.28
CA PHE A 670 3.49 25.65 -1.81
C PHE A 670 2.88 24.62 -0.86
N ASN A 671 2.98 23.33 -1.17
CA ASN A 671 2.38 22.28 -0.34
C ASN A 671 3.19 21.98 0.94
N LEU A 672 4.50 22.25 0.93
CA LEU A 672 5.42 21.99 2.03
C LEU A 672 4.94 22.55 3.37
N ILE A 673 4.45 23.78 3.37
CA ILE A 673 4.05 24.48 4.59
C ILE A 673 2.76 23.92 5.22
N ASP A 674 1.91 23.30 4.41
CA ASP A 674 0.59 22.81 4.83
C ASP A 674 0.61 21.31 5.16
N ASP A 675 1.49 20.54 4.52
CA ASP A 675 1.54 19.08 4.63
C ASP A 675 2.53 18.58 5.70
N GLY A 676 3.22 19.49 6.40
CA GLY A 676 4.16 19.17 7.47
C GLY A 676 5.31 18.26 7.01
N LEU A 677 5.61 17.21 7.78
CA LEU A 677 6.73 16.31 7.48
C LEU A 677 6.55 15.57 6.15
N VAL A 678 5.30 15.29 5.73
CA VAL A 678 5.04 14.67 4.43
C VAL A 678 5.38 15.63 3.30
N GLY A 679 4.97 16.90 3.41
CA GLY A 679 5.39 17.95 2.46
C GLY A 679 6.90 18.09 2.39
N GLN A 680 7.57 18.04 3.55
CA GLN A 680 9.03 18.07 3.63
C GLN A 680 9.67 16.87 2.94
N GLN A 681 9.13 15.67 3.12
CA GLN A 681 9.62 14.47 2.46
C GLN A 681 9.47 14.56 0.93
N VAL A 682 8.33 15.04 0.43
CA VAL A 682 8.10 15.18 -1.01
C VAL A 682 9.05 16.21 -1.62
N PHE A 683 9.20 17.38 -0.98
CA PHE A 683 10.13 18.41 -1.43
C PHE A 683 11.59 17.95 -1.37
N ALA A 684 12.03 17.45 -0.22
CA ALA A 684 13.42 17.02 0.00
C ALA A 684 13.77 15.80 -0.86
N GLY A 685 12.85 14.86 -1.04
CA GLY A 685 13.05 13.71 -1.92
C GLY A 685 13.26 14.12 -3.38
N GLU A 686 12.53 15.11 -3.88
CA GLU A 686 12.76 15.66 -5.21
C GLU A 686 14.07 16.47 -5.28
N ALA A 687 14.44 17.20 -4.23
CA ALA A 687 15.74 17.86 -4.13
C ALA A 687 16.90 16.85 -4.19
N THR A 688 16.79 15.71 -3.49
CA THR A 688 17.74 14.60 -3.60
C THR A 688 17.79 14.02 -5.02
N ARG A 689 16.63 13.83 -5.67
CA ARG A 689 16.57 13.35 -7.06
C ARG A 689 17.28 14.32 -8.02
N LEU A 690 17.20 15.63 -7.78
CA LEU A 690 17.94 16.63 -8.53
C LEU A 690 19.45 16.56 -8.23
N ALA A 691 19.82 16.40 -6.96
CA ALA A 691 21.22 16.24 -6.55
C ALA A 691 21.89 15.02 -7.21
N TYR A 692 21.17 13.90 -7.42
CA TYR A 692 21.68 12.73 -8.14
C TYR A 692 22.11 13.02 -9.59
N GLY A 693 21.61 14.10 -10.20
CA GLY A 693 22.00 14.50 -11.55
C GLY A 693 23.30 15.32 -11.62
N THR A 694 23.96 15.59 -10.50
CA THR A 694 25.18 16.42 -10.43
C THR A 694 26.44 15.59 -10.59
N ASP A 695 27.52 16.23 -11.08
CA ASP A 695 28.84 15.62 -11.18
C ASP A 695 29.40 15.22 -9.80
N GLU A 696 29.01 15.93 -8.73
CA GLU A 696 29.37 15.60 -7.35
C GLU A 696 28.74 14.27 -6.90
N ALA A 697 27.46 14.06 -7.19
CA ALA A 697 26.80 12.79 -6.91
C ALA A 697 27.40 11.63 -7.74
N ALA A 698 27.75 11.89 -9.00
CA ALA A 698 28.43 10.92 -9.86
C ALA A 698 29.81 10.53 -9.28
N GLU A 699 30.59 11.50 -8.79
CA GLU A 699 31.88 11.26 -8.12
C GLU A 699 31.74 10.33 -6.92
N GLY A 700 30.79 10.64 -6.01
CA GLY A 700 30.56 9.83 -4.82
C GLY A 700 30.16 8.39 -5.16
N CYS A 701 29.29 8.21 -6.16
CA CYS A 701 28.86 6.91 -6.64
C CYS A 701 30.01 6.10 -7.26
N ASP A 702 30.76 6.72 -8.18
CA ASP A 702 31.89 6.08 -8.86
C ASP A 702 33.01 5.71 -7.89
N ALA A 703 33.32 6.59 -6.94
CA ALA A 703 34.34 6.35 -5.92
C ALA A 703 33.97 5.14 -5.05
N PHE A 704 32.73 5.08 -4.60
CA PHE A 704 32.20 3.98 -3.80
C PHE A 704 32.26 2.64 -4.56
N LEU A 705 31.78 2.61 -5.81
CA LEU A 705 31.78 1.40 -6.64
C LEU A 705 33.19 0.90 -6.98
N ARG A 706 34.14 1.82 -7.20
CA ARG A 706 35.53 1.50 -7.52
C ARG A 706 36.41 1.33 -6.26
N LYS A 707 35.83 1.43 -5.05
CA LYS A 707 36.53 1.34 -3.77
C LYS A 707 37.76 2.26 -3.68
N ARG A 708 37.64 3.46 -4.25
CA ARG A 708 38.64 4.52 -4.13
C ARG A 708 38.11 5.61 -3.19
N SER A 709 39.01 6.40 -2.64
CA SER A 709 38.59 7.61 -1.94
C SER A 709 37.93 8.57 -2.95
N PRO A 710 36.81 9.23 -2.60
CA PRO A 710 36.22 10.25 -3.45
C PRO A 710 37.11 11.49 -3.49
N ASP A 711 37.18 12.12 -4.65
CA ASP A 711 37.88 13.39 -4.84
C ASP A 711 36.89 14.55 -4.84
N TRP A 712 36.75 15.19 -3.67
CA TRP A 712 35.89 16.35 -3.49
C TRP A 712 36.56 17.67 -3.87
N SER A 713 37.86 17.69 -4.19
CA SER A 713 38.64 18.93 -4.34
C SER A 713 38.17 19.83 -5.49
N ARG A 714 37.51 19.25 -6.50
CA ARG A 714 36.95 19.94 -7.66
C ARG A 714 35.56 20.55 -7.43
N PHE A 715 34.93 20.31 -6.28
CA PHE A 715 33.60 20.81 -5.95
C PHE A 715 33.71 21.93 -4.90
N PRO A 716 33.33 23.18 -5.24
CA PRO A 716 33.43 24.29 -4.31
C PRO A 716 32.39 24.19 -3.19
N TRP A 717 32.79 24.55 -1.98
CA TRP A 717 31.85 24.77 -0.87
C TRP A 717 31.12 26.10 -1.09
N HIS A 718 29.85 26.04 -1.51
CA HIS A 718 29.00 27.23 -1.68
C HIS A 718 28.54 27.76 -0.31
N TYR A 719 28.42 29.08 -0.18
CA TYR A 719 27.97 29.80 1.03
C TYR A 719 26.63 30.51 0.81
#